data_AF-A0A2V9LRB3-F1
#
_entry.id   AF-A0A2V9LRB3-F1
#
_cell.length_a   1.000
_cell.length_b   1.000
_cell.length_c   1.000
_cell.angle_alpha   90.00
_cell.angle_beta   90.00
_cell.angle_gamma   90.00
#
_symmetry.space_group_name_H-M   'P 1'
#
loop_
_entity.id
_entity.type
_entity.pdbx_description
1 polymer ?
#
loop_
_entity_poly.entity_id
_entity_poly.type
_entity_poly.pdbx_seq_one_letter_code
_entity_poly.pdbx_strand_id
1 'polypeptide(L)'
;TTTAGLSPTSLTFITQQVGSTSAAQAVALTNTGTTPVSFTSIAITGANPADFGQTNNCGASVAVGANCTINVTFAPVAAGTRAATLTVTDNASNSPQTASLTGTGASAGGSSTASLSLPALNFGVQQVSVTSPAQAVTLSNSGSAALSMTSIAVTGTNAGDFVQTNNCGSSVAAGANCTISLTFTPTANGTRSASLTVTDSDSGSPQSASLTGSGTTPSALVPALVQVQNNFITTNTAQSSLSVNISTAPGDLLIAFCRESTSGTDNFTVTDSAGQTWVQTSSGYRNESSTPPRSGMFYVANSAAVTSVTVNYTTSGGVVKPGIMVMEISGAATSGVADGSVNNTAASTTTSTSRSLTTTNANDLLVFATDTSGNETGWTAGAGYAIPNNRVTIGNSGSNVRMAMQYAVVSSLQANATTSMTYTPSNWNGNIFAAFKGGTSTGGSQTASLSPSSLAFGSQNVGTGSAAQAVALKNGTSSPLSISSIAFTGANSGDFAQTNNCAASLAAGASCSIDVTFTPTAVGVRGATLTVIDNATNSPQTASVTGTGAGLASLSPSPVPDFGNQSVSTSSAGQAVTFSNPTATALSITSIAFTGANPGDFGQTNNCPISPSTLAANTTCTINVIFTPAATGLRGATLAVTDNATNSPQISGVSGTGTAPPRLSPSPVPDFGSLQVGTTSSAQAVTLTNTQSTALTLTSIAFTGANSGDFAQTNNCGTSVAAGANCTINVAFTPAALGTRSATLTVTDDATNSPQTASLSGTGVPPAVSVSPISLSFGTQSLLVTSAPQNVTLSNTGFGPVAISGVAITGTNAGNFAQTNNCGSSLAVGASCTISVTFTPSSMGNESATLMISDNAGDSPQQVSVAGTGGP
;
A
#
# COMPACT_ATOMS: atom_id res chain seq x y z
N THR A 1 -31.62 -0.57 48.41
CA THR A 1 -31.96 -1.36 47.21
C THR A 1 -30.73 -2.12 46.75
N THR A 2 -30.87 -3.37 46.28
CA THR A 2 -29.77 -4.14 45.67
C THR A 2 -29.63 -3.72 44.20
N THR A 3 -28.49 -3.15 43.81
CA THR A 3 -28.20 -2.78 42.40
C THR A 3 -26.75 -3.11 42.08
N ALA A 4 -26.51 -3.71 40.91
CA ALA A 4 -25.17 -4.06 40.45
C ALA A 4 -24.97 -3.64 39.00
N GLY A 5 -23.74 -3.27 38.62
CA GLY A 5 -23.39 -2.87 37.26
C GLY A 5 -22.14 -3.58 36.76
N LEU A 6 -22.15 -3.96 35.49
CA LEU A 6 -20.98 -4.46 34.77
C LEU A 6 -20.31 -3.32 34.01
N SER A 7 -18.98 -3.22 34.10
CA SER A 7 -18.19 -2.28 33.30
C SER A 7 -16.89 -2.95 32.84
N PRO A 8 -16.62 -3.02 31.52
CA PRO A 8 -17.48 -2.60 30.41
C PRO A 8 -18.69 -3.53 30.17
N THR A 9 -19.73 -3.07 29.46
CA THR A 9 -20.93 -3.87 29.09
C THR A 9 -20.77 -4.67 27.78
N SER A 10 -19.60 -4.59 27.15
CA SER A 10 -19.23 -5.38 25.98
C SER A 10 -17.73 -5.67 25.98
N LEU A 11 -17.34 -6.88 25.62
CA LEU A 11 -15.95 -7.25 25.34
C LEU A 11 -15.83 -7.70 23.88
N THR A 12 -14.86 -7.13 23.18
CA THR A 12 -14.49 -7.54 21.82
C THR A 12 -13.09 -8.11 21.84
N PHE A 13 -12.97 -9.37 21.44
CA PHE A 13 -11.71 -10.08 21.34
C PHE A 13 -11.15 -9.91 19.92
N ILE A 14 -9.83 -9.75 19.84
CA ILE A 14 -9.13 -9.81 18.55
C ILE A 14 -9.37 -11.19 17.90
N THR A 15 -9.15 -11.26 16.59
CA THR A 15 -9.23 -12.52 15.86
C THR A 15 -8.34 -13.57 16.51
N GLN A 16 -8.91 -14.71 16.88
CA GLN A 16 -8.24 -15.80 17.59
C GLN A 16 -8.32 -17.08 16.74
N GLN A 17 -7.22 -17.81 16.62
CA GLN A 17 -7.18 -19.05 15.84
C GLN A 17 -8.05 -20.13 16.51
N VAL A 18 -8.80 -20.90 15.72
CA VAL A 18 -9.61 -22.02 16.22
C VAL A 18 -8.72 -23.01 17.00
N GLY A 19 -9.11 -23.30 18.25
CA GLY A 19 -8.35 -24.15 19.17
C GLY A 19 -7.27 -23.45 20.00
N SER A 20 -7.15 -22.12 19.93
CA SER A 20 -6.26 -21.32 20.78
C SER A 20 -7.04 -20.36 21.67
N THR A 21 -6.52 -20.08 22.87
CA THR A 21 -7.18 -19.22 23.87
C THR A 21 -6.55 -17.84 23.91
N SER A 22 -7.38 -16.79 23.87
CA SER A 22 -6.95 -15.40 23.98
C SER A 22 -6.39 -15.05 25.37
N ALA A 23 -5.70 -13.92 25.48
CA ALA A 23 -5.52 -13.27 26.77
C ALA A 23 -6.89 -12.93 27.40
N ALA A 24 -6.97 -12.98 28.73
CA ALA A 24 -8.19 -12.68 29.46
C ALA A 24 -8.50 -11.17 29.44
N GLN A 25 -9.74 -10.81 29.16
CA GLN A 25 -10.27 -9.45 29.35
C GLN A 25 -11.14 -9.41 30.59
N ALA A 26 -11.05 -8.33 31.36
CA ALA A 26 -11.74 -8.20 32.64
C ALA A 26 -13.03 -7.38 32.50
N VAL A 27 -14.09 -7.84 33.16
CA VAL A 27 -15.30 -7.07 33.45
C VAL A 27 -15.40 -6.90 34.96
N ALA A 28 -15.52 -5.66 35.42
CA ALA A 28 -15.76 -5.36 36.82
C ALA A 28 -17.26 -5.38 37.11
N LEU A 29 -17.69 -6.17 38.08
CA LEU A 29 -19.03 -6.09 38.66
C LEU A 29 -18.94 -5.26 39.93
N THR A 30 -19.69 -4.14 39.99
CA THR A 30 -19.71 -3.24 41.15
C THR A 30 -21.08 -3.23 41.79
N ASN A 31 -21.13 -3.42 43.12
CA ASN A 31 -22.36 -3.26 43.90
C ASN A 31 -22.54 -1.78 44.27
N THR A 32 -23.44 -1.11 43.55
CA THR A 32 -23.80 0.31 43.78
C THR A 32 -25.02 0.46 44.69
N GLY A 33 -25.57 -0.66 45.18
CA GLY A 33 -26.73 -0.67 46.06
C GLY A 33 -26.39 -0.42 47.53
N THR A 34 -27.38 -0.59 48.39
CA THR A 34 -27.26 -0.39 49.85
C THR A 34 -27.25 -1.70 50.64
N THR A 35 -27.28 -2.84 49.96
CA THR A 35 -27.27 -4.19 50.55
C THR A 35 -26.37 -5.12 49.71
N PRO A 36 -25.77 -6.18 50.29
CA PRO A 36 -24.89 -7.09 49.56
C PRO A 36 -25.59 -7.77 48.36
N VAL A 37 -24.87 -7.86 47.24
CA VAL A 37 -25.30 -8.58 46.03
C VAL A 37 -24.87 -10.03 46.17
N SER A 38 -25.81 -10.96 46.24
CA SER A 38 -25.55 -12.40 46.40
C SER A 38 -25.80 -13.14 45.10
N PHE A 39 -24.85 -13.97 44.67
CA PHE A 39 -24.88 -14.61 43.35
C PHE A 39 -25.65 -15.91 43.37
N THR A 40 -26.50 -16.09 42.36
CA THR A 40 -27.08 -17.38 41.99
C THR A 40 -26.24 -18.05 40.91
N SER A 41 -25.75 -17.31 39.92
CA SER A 41 -24.85 -17.84 38.88
C SER A 41 -24.06 -16.76 38.16
N ILE A 42 -22.81 -17.08 37.78
CA ILE A 42 -22.02 -16.31 36.81
C ILE A 42 -21.69 -17.28 35.67
N ALA A 43 -22.31 -17.08 34.51
CA ALA A 43 -22.22 -18.02 33.40
C ALA A 43 -22.07 -17.30 32.06
N ILE A 44 -21.50 -18.00 31.09
CA ILE A 44 -21.53 -17.61 29.69
C ILE A 44 -22.73 -18.30 29.05
N THR A 45 -23.61 -17.51 28.42
CA THR A 45 -24.82 -17.97 27.74
C THR A 45 -24.84 -17.44 26.30
N GLY A 46 -25.88 -17.77 25.52
CA GLY A 46 -26.07 -17.25 24.15
C GLY A 46 -25.70 -18.25 23.05
N ALA A 47 -25.34 -17.74 21.87
CA ALA A 47 -25.20 -18.54 20.65
C ALA A 47 -23.95 -19.43 20.61
N ASN A 48 -22.82 -18.97 21.15
CA ASN A 48 -21.55 -19.71 21.14
C ASN A 48 -20.87 -19.75 22.54
N PRO A 49 -21.56 -20.21 23.61
CA PRO A 49 -21.05 -20.10 24.97
C PRO A 49 -19.81 -20.97 25.23
N ALA A 50 -19.63 -22.05 24.47
CA ALA A 50 -18.45 -22.91 24.56
C ALA A 50 -17.16 -22.25 24.05
N ASP A 51 -17.28 -21.18 23.25
CA ASP A 51 -16.13 -20.44 22.72
C ASP A 51 -15.57 -19.43 23.72
N PHE A 52 -16.22 -19.22 24.86
CA PHE A 52 -15.78 -18.24 25.86
C PHE A 52 -15.71 -18.89 27.24
N GLY A 53 -14.59 -18.69 27.93
CA GLY A 53 -14.39 -19.15 29.30
C GLY A 53 -14.40 -17.98 30.27
N GLN A 54 -14.97 -18.15 31.47
CA GLN A 54 -14.88 -17.15 32.53
C GLN A 54 -14.29 -17.73 33.81
N THR A 55 -13.48 -16.93 34.47
CA THR A 55 -13.04 -17.11 35.85
C THR A 55 -13.31 -15.82 36.60
N ASN A 56 -13.59 -15.88 37.90
CA ASN A 56 -13.87 -14.68 38.68
C ASN A 56 -13.42 -14.82 40.13
N ASN A 57 -13.31 -13.68 40.79
CA ASN A 57 -13.02 -13.60 42.23
C ASN A 57 -14.23 -13.08 43.04
N CYS A 58 -15.44 -13.21 42.50
CA CYS A 58 -16.65 -12.60 43.07
C CYS A 58 -17.17 -13.28 44.34
N GLY A 59 -16.71 -14.50 44.65
CA GLY A 59 -17.17 -15.25 45.83
C GLY A 59 -18.68 -15.52 45.79
N ALA A 60 -19.32 -15.71 46.95
CA ALA A 60 -20.77 -15.91 47.05
C ALA A 60 -21.57 -14.58 47.04
N SER A 61 -20.92 -13.45 47.36
CA SER A 61 -21.55 -12.13 47.38
C SER A 61 -20.53 -10.99 47.33
N VAL A 62 -20.93 -9.84 46.79
CA VAL A 62 -20.16 -8.57 46.80
C VAL A 62 -20.79 -7.58 47.78
N ALA A 63 -19.98 -7.11 48.73
CA ALA A 63 -20.38 -6.12 49.74
C ALA A 63 -20.74 -4.76 49.11
N VAL A 64 -21.46 -3.92 49.85
CA VAL A 64 -21.85 -2.57 49.41
C VAL A 64 -20.63 -1.73 49.07
N GLY A 65 -20.60 -1.12 47.88
CA GLY A 65 -19.49 -0.30 47.40
C GLY A 65 -18.24 -1.07 46.97
N ALA A 66 -18.22 -2.40 47.12
CA ALA A 66 -17.14 -3.26 46.64
C ALA A 66 -17.36 -3.63 45.17
N ASN A 67 -16.28 -4.09 44.54
CA ASN A 67 -16.31 -4.69 43.21
C ASN A 67 -15.64 -6.06 43.23
N CYS A 68 -15.94 -6.84 42.19
CA CYS A 68 -15.20 -8.04 41.85
C CYS A 68 -14.93 -8.07 40.35
N THR A 69 -13.98 -8.90 39.94
CA THR A 69 -13.52 -9.02 38.56
C THR A 69 -13.91 -10.37 37.99
N ILE A 70 -14.50 -10.33 36.80
CA ILE A 70 -14.80 -11.49 35.97
C ILE A 70 -13.87 -11.44 34.76
N ASN A 71 -12.92 -12.36 34.69
CA ASN A 71 -11.96 -12.51 33.60
C ASN A 71 -12.53 -13.46 32.55
N VAL A 72 -12.79 -12.93 31.35
CA VAL A 72 -13.31 -13.68 30.20
C VAL A 72 -12.20 -13.94 29.18
N THR A 73 -12.12 -15.16 28.69
CA THR A 73 -11.22 -15.60 27.61
C THR A 73 -12.03 -16.04 26.40
N PHE A 74 -11.46 -15.91 25.21
CA PHE A 74 -12.07 -16.37 23.96
C PHE A 74 -11.22 -17.49 23.35
N ALA A 75 -11.81 -18.67 23.18
CA ALA A 75 -11.21 -19.88 22.62
C ALA A 75 -12.15 -20.47 21.57
N PRO A 76 -12.19 -19.91 20.34
CA PRO A 76 -13.14 -20.34 19.32
C PRO A 76 -12.93 -21.79 18.91
N VAL A 77 -14.01 -22.58 18.84
CA VAL A 77 -13.99 -23.97 18.34
C VAL A 77 -14.28 -24.06 16.83
N ALA A 78 -14.68 -22.95 16.20
CA ALA A 78 -14.91 -22.88 14.76
C ALA A 78 -14.73 -21.46 14.19
N ALA A 79 -14.53 -21.35 12.87
CA ALA A 79 -14.18 -20.10 12.20
C ALA A 79 -15.39 -19.15 11.98
N GLY A 80 -15.14 -17.86 11.78
CA GLY A 80 -16.16 -16.82 11.62
C GLY A 80 -16.48 -16.09 12.93
N THR A 81 -17.41 -15.14 12.87
CA THR A 81 -17.81 -14.34 14.04
C THR A 81 -18.51 -15.22 15.08
N ARG A 82 -17.99 -15.17 16.29
CA ARG A 82 -18.49 -15.86 17.49
C ARG A 82 -19.03 -14.83 18.45
N ALA A 83 -20.24 -15.07 18.92
CA ALA A 83 -20.92 -14.20 19.87
C ALA A 83 -21.51 -15.01 21.02
N ALA A 84 -21.38 -14.49 22.23
CA ALA A 84 -21.96 -15.01 23.46
C ALA A 84 -22.32 -13.86 24.40
N THR A 85 -22.83 -14.18 25.59
CA THR A 85 -23.23 -13.19 26.59
C THR A 85 -22.74 -13.66 27.95
N LEU A 86 -21.98 -12.82 28.66
CA LEU A 86 -21.72 -13.01 30.08
C LEU A 86 -23.00 -12.63 30.83
N THR A 87 -23.56 -13.56 31.61
CA THR A 87 -24.79 -13.38 32.38
C THR A 87 -24.49 -13.59 33.86
N VAL A 88 -24.72 -12.53 34.65
CA VAL A 88 -24.63 -12.56 36.11
C VAL A 88 -26.05 -12.55 36.66
N THR A 89 -26.43 -13.59 37.38
CA THR A 89 -27.72 -13.71 38.05
C THR A 89 -27.51 -13.64 39.56
N ASP A 90 -28.20 -12.70 40.19
CA ASP A 90 -28.06 -12.31 41.58
C ASP A 90 -29.39 -11.78 42.13
N ASN A 91 -29.39 -11.29 43.37
CA ASN A 91 -30.56 -10.72 44.04
C ASN A 91 -30.75 -9.21 43.77
N ALA A 92 -30.06 -8.62 42.79
CA ALA A 92 -30.25 -7.22 42.43
C ALA A 92 -31.56 -7.01 41.66
N SER A 93 -32.18 -5.83 41.80
CA SER A 93 -33.44 -5.53 41.11
C SER A 93 -33.31 -5.45 39.59
N ASN A 94 -32.08 -5.27 39.09
CA ASN A 94 -31.74 -5.25 37.67
C ASN A 94 -31.07 -6.56 37.20
N SER A 95 -31.21 -7.65 37.97
CA SER A 95 -30.69 -8.96 37.58
C SER A 95 -31.56 -9.61 36.48
N PRO A 96 -30.98 -10.33 35.52
CA PRO A 96 -29.54 -10.55 35.35
C PRO A 96 -28.82 -9.36 34.69
N GLN A 97 -27.60 -9.05 35.13
CA GLN A 97 -26.72 -8.12 34.41
C GLN A 97 -26.01 -8.89 33.30
N THR A 98 -25.93 -8.29 32.12
CA THR A 98 -25.35 -8.93 30.94
C THR A 98 -24.25 -8.08 30.30
N ALA A 99 -23.18 -8.72 29.84
CA ALA A 99 -22.20 -8.11 28.95
C ALA A 99 -22.10 -8.92 27.64
N SER A 100 -22.11 -8.22 26.50
CA SER A 100 -22.00 -8.85 25.18
C SER A 100 -20.55 -9.26 24.90
N LEU A 101 -20.35 -10.44 24.34
CA LEU A 101 -19.04 -10.99 24.01
C LEU A 101 -18.99 -11.25 22.52
N THR A 102 -18.02 -10.66 21.83
CA THR A 102 -17.79 -10.88 20.40
C THR A 102 -16.32 -11.16 20.12
N GLY A 103 -16.06 -12.10 19.22
CA GLY A 103 -14.72 -12.41 18.74
C GLY A 103 -14.82 -13.09 17.37
N THR A 104 -13.73 -13.14 16.62
CA THR A 104 -13.71 -13.85 15.33
C THR A 104 -12.78 -15.06 15.44
N GLY A 105 -13.31 -16.25 15.20
CA GLY A 105 -12.51 -17.46 15.03
C GLY A 105 -11.86 -17.44 13.64
N ALA A 106 -10.54 -17.49 13.57
CA ALA A 106 -9.84 -17.75 12.32
C ALA A 106 -9.66 -19.26 12.14
N SER A 107 -10.05 -19.81 10.99
CA SER A 107 -9.88 -21.23 10.65
C SER A 107 -8.45 -21.70 10.97
N ALA A 108 -8.32 -22.91 11.52
CA ALA A 108 -7.03 -23.59 11.61
C ALA A 108 -6.59 -23.97 10.18
N GLY A 109 -5.94 -23.01 9.53
CA GLY A 109 -5.55 -23.03 8.13
C GLY A 109 -5.23 -21.61 7.71
N GLY A 110 -4.15 -21.05 8.26
CA GLY A 110 -3.62 -19.82 7.67
C GLY A 110 -3.19 -20.13 6.24
N SER A 111 -3.37 -19.17 5.34
CA SER A 111 -2.77 -19.28 4.01
C SER A 111 -1.28 -18.97 4.16
N SER A 112 -0.41 -19.90 3.79
CA SER A 112 0.94 -19.53 3.39
C SER A 112 0.83 -18.80 2.05
N THR A 113 1.69 -17.82 1.80
CA THR A 113 1.69 -17.06 0.53
C THR A 113 3.15 -16.86 0.15
N ALA A 114 3.63 -17.67 -0.79
CA ALA A 114 5.02 -17.74 -1.17
C ALA A 114 5.27 -16.89 -2.43
N SER A 115 6.41 -16.20 -2.47
CA SER A 115 6.84 -15.45 -3.66
C SER A 115 8.35 -15.46 -3.78
N LEU A 116 8.84 -15.55 -5.01
CA LEU A 116 10.25 -15.35 -5.34
C LEU A 116 10.49 -13.88 -5.72
N SER A 117 11.59 -13.31 -5.25
CA SER A 117 11.94 -11.91 -5.53
C SER A 117 12.17 -11.60 -7.01
N LEU A 118 12.47 -12.63 -7.82
CA LEU A 118 12.71 -12.53 -9.25
C LEU A 118 12.08 -13.73 -9.98
N PRO A 119 11.30 -13.52 -11.06
CA PRO A 119 10.71 -14.61 -11.84
C PRO A 119 11.71 -15.29 -12.82
N ALA A 120 12.88 -14.68 -13.02
CA ALA A 120 13.95 -15.24 -13.84
C ALA A 120 15.33 -14.76 -13.37
N LEU A 121 16.32 -15.64 -13.47
CA LEU A 121 17.74 -15.32 -13.29
C LEU A 121 18.48 -15.58 -14.61
N ASN A 122 19.25 -14.58 -15.04
CA ASN A 122 20.09 -14.67 -16.21
C ASN A 122 21.56 -14.53 -15.79
N PHE A 123 22.32 -15.60 -16.00
CA PHE A 123 23.74 -15.69 -15.68
C PHE A 123 24.63 -15.14 -16.79
N GLY A 124 24.03 -14.61 -17.86
CA GLY A 124 24.74 -14.04 -19.00
C GLY A 124 25.56 -15.09 -19.73
N VAL A 125 26.69 -14.65 -20.28
CA VAL A 125 27.66 -15.51 -20.96
C VAL A 125 28.68 -16.01 -19.93
N GLN A 126 28.86 -17.32 -19.87
CA GLN A 126 29.78 -17.98 -18.95
C GLN A 126 30.62 -19.00 -19.74
N GLN A 127 31.92 -19.06 -19.46
CA GLN A 127 32.79 -20.04 -20.13
C GLN A 127 32.45 -21.47 -19.70
N VAL A 128 32.50 -22.42 -20.65
CA VAL A 128 32.27 -23.84 -20.35
C VAL A 128 33.23 -24.31 -19.26
N SER A 129 32.68 -25.03 -18.27
CA SER A 129 33.36 -25.51 -17.08
C SER A 129 33.84 -24.44 -16.07
N VAL A 130 33.48 -23.17 -16.26
CA VAL A 130 33.75 -22.10 -15.29
C VAL A 130 32.47 -21.73 -14.55
N THR A 131 32.48 -21.80 -13.23
CA THR A 131 31.33 -21.42 -12.38
C THR A 131 31.18 -19.90 -12.28
N SER A 132 29.98 -19.39 -12.51
CA SER A 132 29.64 -17.98 -12.34
C SER A 132 29.70 -17.55 -10.86
N PRO A 133 29.79 -16.24 -10.56
CA PRO A 133 29.39 -15.73 -9.25
C PRO A 133 27.96 -16.16 -8.90
N ALA A 134 27.70 -16.38 -7.61
CA ALA A 134 26.37 -16.76 -7.14
C ALA A 134 25.39 -15.58 -7.27
N GLN A 135 24.22 -15.85 -7.84
CA GLN A 135 23.08 -14.93 -7.83
C GLN A 135 22.05 -15.45 -6.82
N ALA A 136 21.47 -14.55 -6.03
CA ALA A 136 20.51 -14.90 -4.99
C ALA A 136 19.08 -14.54 -5.40
N VAL A 137 18.13 -15.41 -5.06
CA VAL A 137 16.70 -15.11 -5.07
C VAL A 137 16.14 -15.30 -3.66
N THR A 138 15.28 -14.39 -3.24
CA THR A 138 14.64 -14.45 -1.92
C THR A 138 13.27 -15.09 -2.05
N LEU A 139 13.02 -16.14 -1.29
CA LEU A 139 11.69 -16.71 -1.09
C LEU A 139 11.07 -16.06 0.15
N SER A 140 9.95 -15.38 -0.02
CA SER A 140 9.23 -14.70 1.07
C SER A 140 7.89 -15.37 1.35
N ASN A 141 7.56 -15.54 2.62
CA ASN A 141 6.24 -15.95 3.07
C ASN A 141 5.48 -14.74 3.63
N SER A 142 4.65 -14.12 2.81
CA SER A 142 3.77 -13.00 3.24
C SER A 142 2.44 -13.48 3.82
N GLY A 143 2.24 -14.80 3.91
CA GLY A 143 1.05 -15.41 4.47
C GLY A 143 1.02 -15.38 6.00
N SER A 144 -0.10 -15.81 6.56
CA SER A 144 -0.35 -15.85 8.01
C SER A 144 -0.03 -17.20 8.66
N ALA A 145 0.29 -18.23 7.87
CA ALA A 145 0.80 -19.52 8.34
C ALA A 145 2.25 -19.75 7.91
N ALA A 146 2.96 -20.63 8.62
CA ALA A 146 4.30 -21.07 8.21
C ALA A 146 4.23 -21.83 6.88
N LEU A 147 5.05 -21.41 5.92
CA LEU A 147 5.23 -22.05 4.63
C LEU A 147 6.05 -23.33 4.83
N SER A 148 5.43 -24.51 4.72
CA SER A 148 6.15 -25.78 4.84
C SER A 148 6.79 -26.15 3.51
N MET A 149 8.09 -26.42 3.55
CA MET A 149 8.91 -26.64 2.35
C MET A 149 9.03 -28.14 2.08
N THR A 150 8.59 -28.58 0.90
CA THR A 150 8.69 -29.97 0.46
C THR A 150 9.98 -30.21 -0.33
N SER A 151 10.33 -29.31 -1.26
CA SER A 151 11.60 -29.38 -2.00
C SER A 151 12.02 -28.05 -2.61
N ILE A 152 13.33 -27.80 -2.67
CA ILE A 152 13.95 -26.77 -3.52
C ILE A 152 14.86 -27.50 -4.49
N ALA A 153 14.47 -27.55 -5.77
CA ALA A 153 15.19 -28.28 -6.80
C ALA A 153 15.40 -27.42 -8.04
N VAL A 154 16.49 -27.68 -8.75
CA VAL A 154 16.63 -27.23 -10.13
C VAL A 154 16.11 -28.36 -11.02
N THR A 155 15.18 -28.05 -11.90
CA THR A 155 14.53 -28.99 -12.81
C THR A 155 14.66 -28.52 -14.26
N GLY A 156 14.39 -29.40 -15.23
CA GLY A 156 14.42 -29.07 -16.66
C GLY A 156 15.71 -29.51 -17.38
N THR A 157 15.79 -29.18 -18.68
CA THR A 157 16.70 -29.77 -19.66
C THR A 157 18.19 -29.66 -19.29
N ASN A 158 18.62 -28.56 -18.67
CA ASN A 158 20.01 -28.31 -18.32
C ASN A 158 20.21 -28.14 -16.82
N ALA A 159 19.39 -28.79 -15.99
CA ALA A 159 19.41 -28.63 -14.53
C ALA A 159 20.80 -28.89 -13.92
N GLY A 160 21.59 -29.82 -14.48
CA GLY A 160 22.94 -30.13 -14.01
C GLY A 160 23.95 -28.99 -14.14
N ASP A 161 23.64 -27.95 -14.92
CA ASP A 161 24.51 -26.78 -15.07
C ASP A 161 24.23 -25.70 -14.02
N PHE A 162 23.14 -25.82 -13.27
CA PHE A 162 22.76 -24.86 -12.23
C PHE A 162 22.73 -25.54 -10.88
N VAL A 163 23.52 -25.02 -9.95
CA VAL A 163 23.61 -25.55 -8.59
C VAL A 163 22.96 -24.55 -7.65
N GLN A 164 22.05 -25.02 -6.80
CA GLN A 164 21.43 -24.19 -5.75
C GLN A 164 21.95 -24.59 -4.37
N THR A 165 22.13 -23.59 -3.52
CA THR A 165 22.26 -23.71 -2.08
C THR A 165 21.26 -22.77 -1.42
N ASN A 166 20.77 -23.09 -0.23
CA ASN A 166 19.78 -22.25 0.44
C ASN A 166 19.87 -22.35 1.96
N ASN A 167 19.25 -21.39 2.65
CA ASN A 167 19.09 -21.36 4.10
C ASN A 167 17.61 -21.49 4.54
N CYS A 168 16.75 -22.03 3.68
CA CYS A 168 15.29 -22.00 3.87
C CYS A 168 14.74 -23.00 4.91
N GLY A 169 15.55 -23.97 5.35
CA GLY A 169 15.11 -25.00 6.30
C GLY A 169 13.92 -25.83 5.77
N SER A 170 13.20 -26.51 6.67
CA SER A 170 11.97 -27.25 6.34
C SER A 170 10.70 -26.38 6.35
N SER A 171 10.80 -25.12 6.79
CA SER A 171 9.68 -24.18 6.79
C SER A 171 10.14 -22.73 6.91
N VAL A 172 9.41 -21.80 6.28
CA VAL A 172 9.58 -20.35 6.43
C VAL A 172 8.41 -19.77 7.23
N ALA A 173 8.68 -19.17 8.39
CA ALA A 173 7.65 -18.60 9.25
C ALA A 173 6.84 -17.49 8.56
N ALA A 174 5.62 -17.21 9.04
CA ALA A 174 4.80 -16.10 8.54
C ALA A 174 5.54 -14.77 8.68
N GLY A 175 5.61 -13.99 7.59
CA GLY A 175 6.35 -12.72 7.52
C GLY A 175 7.87 -12.87 7.41
N ALA A 176 8.40 -14.09 7.41
CA ALA A 176 9.83 -14.35 7.25
C ALA A 176 10.20 -14.62 5.78
N ASN A 177 11.50 -14.61 5.51
CA ASN A 177 12.05 -14.94 4.21
C ASN A 177 13.30 -15.81 4.36
N CYS A 178 13.71 -16.42 3.26
CA CYS A 178 14.96 -17.13 3.13
C CYS A 178 15.57 -16.88 1.75
N THR A 179 16.83 -17.26 1.58
CA THR A 179 17.61 -16.99 0.38
C THR A 179 18.05 -18.29 -0.28
N ILE A 180 17.86 -18.35 -1.59
CA ILE A 180 18.32 -19.42 -2.47
C ILE A 180 19.41 -18.82 -3.37
N SER A 181 20.64 -19.27 -3.19
CA SER A 181 21.81 -18.86 -3.97
C SER A 181 22.08 -19.87 -5.08
N LEU A 182 22.09 -19.41 -6.32
CA LEU A 182 22.33 -20.22 -7.51
C LEU A 182 23.64 -19.84 -8.19
N THR A 183 24.38 -20.84 -8.65
CA THR A 183 25.53 -20.69 -9.55
C THR A 183 25.27 -21.39 -10.86
N PHE A 184 25.91 -20.93 -11.93
CA PHE A 184 25.84 -21.51 -13.27
C PHE A 184 27.23 -21.97 -13.73
N THR A 185 27.37 -23.26 -14.03
CA THR A 185 28.59 -23.87 -14.59
C THR A 185 28.20 -24.60 -15.88
N PRO A 186 28.27 -23.92 -17.05
CA PRO A 186 27.83 -24.54 -18.30
C PRO A 186 28.69 -25.76 -18.65
N THR A 187 28.06 -26.89 -18.94
CA THR A 187 28.76 -28.10 -19.39
C THR A 187 28.91 -28.18 -20.91
N ALA A 188 28.23 -27.31 -21.65
CA ALA A 188 28.29 -27.23 -23.11
C ALA A 188 28.08 -25.79 -23.60
N ASN A 189 28.49 -25.53 -24.85
CA ASN A 189 28.25 -24.27 -25.53
C ASN A 189 26.76 -24.04 -25.84
N GLY A 190 26.37 -22.78 -26.01
CA GLY A 190 25.01 -22.37 -26.36
C GLY A 190 24.15 -22.07 -25.14
N THR A 191 22.90 -21.70 -25.37
CA THR A 191 21.96 -21.36 -24.31
C THR A 191 21.62 -22.59 -23.48
N ARG A 192 21.78 -22.46 -22.16
CA ARG A 192 21.46 -23.44 -21.15
C ARG A 192 20.29 -22.88 -20.34
N SER A 193 19.24 -23.68 -20.25
CA SER A 193 18.03 -23.30 -19.52
C SER A 193 17.57 -24.40 -18.59
N ALA A 194 17.12 -23.99 -17.41
CA ALA A 194 16.53 -24.81 -16.37
C ALA A 194 15.47 -23.99 -15.62
N SER A 195 14.82 -24.58 -14.64
CA SER A 195 13.91 -23.88 -13.74
C SER A 195 14.30 -24.17 -12.29
N LEU A 196 14.38 -23.14 -11.46
CA LEU A 196 14.31 -23.30 -10.03
C LEU A 196 12.85 -23.59 -9.68
N THR A 197 12.59 -24.72 -9.03
CA THR A 197 11.27 -25.14 -8.57
C THR A 197 11.29 -25.27 -7.06
N VAL A 198 10.44 -24.49 -6.40
CA VAL A 198 10.21 -24.54 -4.96
C VAL A 198 8.83 -25.12 -4.73
N THR A 199 8.78 -26.33 -4.18
CA THR A 199 7.52 -27.00 -3.82
C THR A 199 7.30 -26.82 -2.33
N ASP A 200 6.20 -26.16 -1.99
CA ASP A 200 5.82 -25.77 -0.65
C ASP A 200 4.31 -25.94 -0.41
N SER A 201 3.84 -25.54 0.77
CA SER A 201 2.44 -25.68 1.19
C SER A 201 1.52 -24.53 0.75
N ASP A 202 2.01 -23.54 0.01
CA ASP A 202 1.14 -22.51 -0.57
C ASP A 202 0.24 -23.12 -1.66
N SER A 203 -0.96 -22.60 -1.77
CA SER A 203 -1.91 -22.89 -2.84
C SER A 203 -1.37 -22.57 -4.25
N GLY A 204 -0.41 -21.64 -4.35
CA GLY A 204 0.31 -21.32 -5.58
C GLY A 204 1.54 -22.18 -5.88
N SER A 205 1.83 -23.19 -5.05
CA SER A 205 2.97 -24.11 -5.21
C SER A 205 2.85 -24.97 -6.47
N PRO A 206 3.95 -25.22 -7.20
CA PRO A 206 5.31 -24.78 -6.91
C PRO A 206 5.60 -23.35 -7.38
N GLN A 207 6.36 -22.60 -6.60
CA GLN A 207 6.96 -21.35 -7.06
C GLN A 207 8.09 -21.67 -8.04
N SER A 208 8.17 -20.95 -9.15
CA SER A 208 9.20 -21.19 -10.16
C SER A 208 9.89 -19.92 -10.62
N ALA A 209 11.20 -20.04 -10.87
CA ALA A 209 11.97 -19.03 -11.57
C ALA A 209 12.69 -19.66 -12.75
N SER A 210 12.70 -18.97 -13.89
CA SER A 210 13.43 -19.44 -15.08
C SER A 210 14.92 -19.15 -14.91
N LEU A 211 15.76 -20.16 -15.14
CA LEU A 211 17.22 -20.03 -15.10
C LEU A 211 17.73 -20.05 -16.53
N THR A 212 18.50 -19.04 -16.91
CA THR A 212 19.11 -18.95 -18.23
C THR A 212 20.56 -18.53 -18.11
N GLY A 213 21.40 -19.09 -18.95
CA GLY A 213 22.80 -18.70 -19.13
C GLY A 213 23.29 -19.24 -20.45
N SER A 214 24.37 -18.70 -21.01
CA SER A 214 24.95 -19.21 -22.25
C SER A 214 26.36 -19.69 -22.00
N GLY A 215 26.61 -20.97 -22.26
CA GLY A 215 27.96 -21.51 -22.31
C GLY A 215 28.66 -20.99 -23.56
N THR A 216 29.85 -20.44 -23.43
CA THR A 216 30.69 -20.07 -24.58
C THR A 216 32.07 -20.67 -24.47
N THR A 217 32.62 -21.09 -25.59
CA THR A 217 34.07 -21.29 -25.70
C THR A 217 34.79 -19.96 -25.52
N PRO A 218 36.00 -19.94 -24.92
CA PRO A 218 36.81 -18.74 -24.84
C PRO A 218 36.98 -18.08 -26.21
N SER A 219 36.66 -16.78 -26.29
CA SER A 219 36.87 -15.98 -27.49
C SER A 219 38.37 -15.81 -27.75
N ALA A 220 38.81 -16.01 -29.00
CA ALA A 220 40.20 -15.74 -29.38
C ALA A 220 40.49 -14.23 -29.19
N LEU A 221 41.57 -13.94 -28.47
CA LEU A 221 42.07 -12.58 -28.31
C LEU A 221 43.05 -12.31 -29.46
N VAL A 222 42.87 -11.18 -30.15
CA VAL A 222 43.86 -10.69 -31.11
C VAL A 222 44.95 -9.99 -30.31
N PRO A 223 46.25 -10.30 -30.52
CA PRO A 223 47.32 -9.57 -29.86
C PRO A 223 47.19 -8.07 -30.07
N ALA A 224 47.21 -7.30 -28.99
CA ALA A 224 47.16 -5.85 -29.06
C ALA A 224 48.16 -5.24 -28.09
N LEU A 225 48.93 -4.27 -28.57
CA LEU A 225 49.86 -3.51 -27.75
C LEU A 225 49.10 -2.69 -26.71
N VAL A 226 49.37 -2.95 -25.43
CA VAL A 226 48.78 -2.23 -24.29
C VAL A 226 49.64 -1.00 -23.97
N GLN A 227 50.94 -1.21 -23.73
CA GLN A 227 51.89 -0.14 -23.47
C GLN A 227 53.32 -0.57 -23.77
N VAL A 228 54.22 0.41 -23.81
CA VAL A 228 55.67 0.18 -23.80
C VAL A 228 56.32 1.16 -22.84
N GLN A 229 57.21 0.66 -22.00
CA GLN A 229 58.05 1.48 -21.13
C GLN A 229 59.53 1.24 -21.44
N ASN A 230 60.37 2.23 -21.19
CA ASN A 230 61.81 2.10 -21.39
C ASN A 230 62.59 2.82 -20.29
N ASN A 231 63.82 2.35 -20.04
CA ASN A 231 64.80 3.06 -19.22
C ASN A 231 66.20 2.88 -19.82
N PHE A 232 67.03 3.91 -19.69
CA PHE A 232 68.34 3.95 -20.29
C PHE A 232 69.28 4.88 -19.52
N ILE A 233 70.53 4.44 -19.34
CA ILE A 233 71.58 5.25 -18.71
C ILE A 233 72.63 5.59 -19.78
N THR A 234 72.98 6.88 -19.91
CA THR A 234 73.96 7.36 -20.91
C THR A 234 75.37 7.52 -20.35
N THR A 235 75.55 7.41 -19.03
CA THR A 235 76.84 7.61 -18.39
C THR A 235 77.73 6.37 -18.52
N ASN A 236 79.04 6.57 -18.39
CA ASN A 236 80.01 5.47 -18.24
C ASN A 236 80.05 4.91 -16.81
N THR A 237 79.02 5.20 -16.00
CA THR A 237 78.91 4.65 -14.63
C THR A 237 78.44 3.22 -14.72
N ALA A 238 79.22 2.30 -14.18
CA ALA A 238 78.89 0.89 -14.20
C ALA A 238 77.63 0.59 -13.37
N GLN A 239 76.74 -0.23 -13.92
CA GLN A 239 75.46 -0.62 -13.34
C GLN A 239 75.40 -2.14 -13.22
N SER A 240 75.05 -2.64 -12.04
CA SER A 240 74.78 -4.08 -11.85
C SER A 240 73.37 -4.48 -12.33
N SER A 241 72.44 -3.51 -12.41
CA SER A 241 71.07 -3.71 -12.88
C SER A 241 70.46 -2.41 -13.40
N LEU A 242 69.37 -2.52 -14.16
CA LEU A 242 68.56 -1.39 -14.61
C LEU A 242 67.07 -1.78 -14.62
N SER A 243 66.25 -1.02 -13.91
CA SER A 243 64.80 -1.25 -13.82
C SER A 243 64.00 -0.26 -14.67
N VAL A 244 62.89 -0.72 -15.25
CA VAL A 244 61.86 0.14 -15.81
C VAL A 244 60.57 -0.05 -15.02
N ASN A 245 59.90 1.06 -14.68
CA ASN A 245 58.60 1.02 -14.02
C ASN A 245 57.52 0.79 -15.09
N ILE A 246 56.65 -0.19 -14.87
CA ILE A 246 55.54 -0.53 -15.77
C ILE A 246 54.43 -1.16 -14.94
N SER A 247 53.18 -0.72 -15.12
CA SER A 247 52.02 -1.23 -14.39
C SER A 247 51.14 -2.05 -15.31
N THR A 248 51.13 -3.38 -15.13
CA THR A 248 50.55 -4.34 -16.10
C THR A 248 49.30 -5.06 -15.57
N ALA A 249 48.50 -5.61 -16.48
CA ALA A 249 47.37 -6.48 -16.17
C ALA A 249 47.79 -7.96 -16.14
N PRO A 250 47.16 -8.81 -15.30
CA PRO A 250 47.43 -10.23 -15.31
C PRO A 250 46.90 -10.88 -16.60
N GLY A 251 47.64 -11.85 -17.14
CA GLY A 251 47.28 -12.60 -18.34
C GLY A 251 47.97 -12.14 -19.63
N ASP A 252 48.63 -10.99 -19.60
CA ASP A 252 49.28 -10.41 -20.77
C ASP A 252 50.67 -11.01 -21.05
N LEU A 253 51.16 -10.85 -22.29
CA LEU A 253 52.51 -11.17 -22.70
C LEU A 253 53.41 -9.95 -22.46
N LEU A 254 54.49 -10.12 -21.70
CA LEU A 254 55.52 -9.10 -21.55
C LEU A 254 56.75 -9.46 -22.38
N ILE A 255 57.30 -8.50 -23.11
CA ILE A 255 58.50 -8.68 -23.95
C ILE A 255 59.53 -7.61 -23.58
N ALA A 256 60.71 -8.02 -23.14
CA ALA A 256 61.80 -7.14 -22.75
C ALA A 256 62.95 -7.21 -23.77
N PHE A 257 63.37 -6.07 -24.31
CA PHE A 257 64.59 -5.94 -25.11
C PHE A 257 65.64 -5.16 -24.31
N CYS A 258 66.80 -5.77 -24.11
CA CYS A 258 67.85 -5.29 -23.23
C CYS A 258 69.20 -5.21 -23.95
N ARG A 259 70.07 -4.31 -23.50
CA ARG A 259 71.44 -4.18 -24.02
C ARG A 259 72.46 -3.73 -22.99
N GLU A 260 73.74 -3.90 -23.33
CA GLU A 260 74.90 -3.38 -22.61
C GLU A 260 76.08 -3.08 -23.54
N SER A 261 76.99 -2.17 -23.14
CA SER A 261 78.07 -1.65 -24.00
C SER A 261 79.48 -2.04 -23.56
N THR A 262 79.64 -2.89 -22.54
CA THR A 262 80.93 -3.18 -21.90
C THR A 262 81.59 -4.46 -22.38
N SER A 263 80.81 -5.48 -22.72
CA SER A 263 81.31 -6.79 -23.11
C SER A 263 80.57 -7.39 -24.31
N GLY A 264 81.29 -8.18 -25.12
CA GLY A 264 80.67 -9.04 -26.14
C GLY A 264 80.35 -10.44 -25.60
N THR A 265 80.65 -10.73 -24.33
CA THR A 265 80.55 -12.07 -23.74
C THR A 265 79.72 -12.13 -22.46
N ASP A 266 79.23 -10.99 -21.94
CA ASP A 266 78.48 -10.99 -20.68
C ASP A 266 77.01 -11.34 -20.90
N ASN A 267 76.43 -12.06 -19.95
CA ASN A 267 75.02 -12.43 -20.00
C ASN A 267 74.22 -11.51 -19.07
N PHE A 268 72.94 -11.36 -19.34
CA PHE A 268 72.03 -10.62 -18.47
C PHE A 268 70.66 -11.27 -18.43
N THR A 269 70.06 -11.30 -17.25
CA THR A 269 68.76 -11.93 -17.01
C THR A 269 67.72 -10.88 -16.68
N VAL A 270 66.46 -11.15 -17.00
CA VAL A 270 65.33 -10.27 -16.66
C VAL A 270 64.55 -10.86 -15.50
N THR A 271 64.20 -10.01 -14.53
CA THR A 271 63.33 -10.31 -13.38
C THR A 271 62.23 -9.26 -13.31
N ASP A 272 61.14 -9.54 -12.60
CA ASP A 272 60.07 -8.57 -12.35
C ASP A 272 59.67 -8.50 -10.88
N SER A 273 58.80 -7.55 -10.55
CA SER A 273 58.30 -7.33 -9.18
C SER A 273 57.43 -8.47 -8.64
N ALA A 274 56.92 -9.37 -9.51
CA ALA A 274 56.12 -10.54 -9.12
C ALA A 274 56.99 -11.82 -8.98
N GLY A 275 58.30 -11.73 -9.25
CA GLY A 275 59.24 -12.85 -9.13
C GLY A 275 59.09 -13.91 -10.22
N GLN A 276 58.55 -13.56 -11.40
CA GLN A 276 58.31 -14.53 -12.46
C GLN A 276 59.60 -14.88 -13.21
N THR A 277 59.57 -16.05 -13.88
CA THR A 277 60.70 -16.52 -14.68
C THR A 277 60.56 -16.02 -16.13
N TRP A 278 61.52 -15.21 -16.58
CA TRP A 278 61.60 -14.72 -17.95
C TRP A 278 62.35 -15.68 -18.86
N VAL A 279 61.80 -15.93 -20.05
CA VAL A 279 62.38 -16.83 -21.05
C VAL A 279 63.17 -16.02 -22.07
N GLN A 280 64.43 -16.37 -22.32
CA GLN A 280 65.21 -15.79 -23.41
C GLN A 280 64.72 -16.33 -24.76
N THR A 281 64.54 -15.45 -25.74
CA THR A 281 64.18 -15.87 -27.11
C THR A 281 65.24 -16.79 -27.73
N SER A 282 64.84 -17.67 -28.65
CA SER A 282 65.67 -18.75 -29.20
C SER A 282 66.92 -18.28 -29.95
N SER A 283 66.92 -17.05 -30.44
CA SER A 283 68.07 -16.42 -31.11
C SER A 283 69.17 -15.97 -30.15
N GLY A 284 68.94 -16.13 -28.85
CA GLY A 284 69.92 -15.84 -27.80
C GLY A 284 70.32 -14.38 -27.75
N TYR A 285 71.52 -14.12 -27.24
CA TYR A 285 72.10 -12.78 -27.27
C TYR A 285 72.69 -12.50 -28.65
N ARG A 286 72.67 -11.23 -29.05
CA ARG A 286 73.32 -10.76 -30.27
C ARG A 286 74.43 -9.78 -29.95
N ASN A 287 75.61 -10.08 -30.47
CA ASN A 287 76.71 -9.13 -30.54
C ASN A 287 76.61 -8.35 -31.85
N GLU A 288 76.89 -7.06 -31.77
CA GLU A 288 76.85 -6.15 -32.90
C GLU A 288 78.15 -6.22 -33.74
N SER A 289 79.25 -6.73 -33.16
CA SER A 289 80.54 -7.01 -33.81
C SER A 289 81.31 -8.15 -33.09
N SER A 290 82.61 -8.33 -33.36
CA SER A 290 83.49 -9.23 -32.57
C SER A 290 83.78 -8.71 -31.14
N THR A 291 83.29 -7.51 -30.80
CA THR A 291 83.48 -6.76 -29.55
C THR A 291 82.14 -6.11 -29.12
N PRO A 292 82.00 -5.54 -27.89
CA PRO A 292 80.75 -4.96 -27.38
C PRO A 292 80.22 -3.87 -28.32
N PRO A 293 78.90 -3.54 -28.33
CA PRO A 293 77.80 -3.94 -27.43
C PRO A 293 77.09 -5.28 -27.71
N ARG A 294 76.29 -5.72 -26.72
CA ARG A 294 75.49 -6.96 -26.73
C ARG A 294 74.03 -6.71 -26.35
N SER A 295 73.10 -7.30 -27.10
CA SER A 295 71.66 -7.19 -26.88
C SER A 295 70.96 -8.55 -26.73
N GLY A 296 69.76 -8.55 -26.14
CA GLY A 296 68.98 -9.74 -25.85
C GLY A 296 67.50 -9.43 -25.72
N MET A 297 66.65 -10.40 -26.09
CA MET A 297 65.20 -10.30 -25.97
C MET A 297 64.66 -11.43 -25.10
N PHE A 298 63.79 -11.08 -24.16
CA PHE A 298 63.18 -11.96 -23.17
C PHE A 298 61.66 -11.79 -23.15
N TYR A 299 60.92 -12.79 -22.70
CA TYR A 299 59.47 -12.70 -22.59
C TYR A 299 58.90 -13.51 -21.41
N VAL A 300 57.68 -13.15 -21.00
CA VAL A 300 56.82 -13.91 -20.07
C VAL A 300 55.42 -13.98 -20.66
N ALA A 301 54.91 -15.18 -20.88
CA ALA A 301 53.52 -15.41 -21.28
C ALA A 301 52.62 -15.47 -20.04
N ASN A 302 51.35 -15.06 -20.19
CA ASN A 302 50.37 -15.13 -19.10
C ASN A 302 50.90 -14.51 -17.79
N SER A 303 51.51 -13.34 -17.91
CA SER A 303 52.21 -12.68 -16.81
C SER A 303 51.25 -12.33 -15.68
N ALA A 304 51.67 -12.51 -14.43
CA ALA A 304 51.02 -11.84 -13.31
C ALA A 304 51.20 -10.31 -13.42
N ALA A 305 50.34 -9.54 -12.77
CA ALA A 305 50.50 -8.08 -12.72
C ALA A 305 51.84 -7.70 -12.06
N VAL A 306 52.67 -6.94 -12.77
CA VAL A 306 53.96 -6.39 -12.31
C VAL A 306 53.93 -4.86 -12.27
N THR A 307 54.78 -4.29 -11.41
CA THR A 307 55.00 -2.84 -11.24
C THR A 307 56.38 -2.39 -11.73
N SER A 308 57.32 -3.32 -11.90
CA SER A 308 58.64 -3.06 -12.50
C SER A 308 59.24 -4.31 -13.14
N VAL A 309 60.09 -4.09 -14.14
CA VAL A 309 60.90 -5.11 -14.79
C VAL A 309 62.37 -4.66 -14.76
N THR A 310 63.26 -5.57 -14.36
CA THR A 310 64.68 -5.28 -14.10
C THR A 310 65.56 -6.21 -14.90
N VAL A 311 66.49 -5.64 -15.67
CA VAL A 311 67.61 -6.39 -16.24
C VAL A 311 68.76 -6.42 -15.24
N ASN A 312 69.32 -7.60 -15.01
CA ASN A 312 70.43 -7.84 -14.08
C ASN A 312 71.64 -8.35 -14.87
N TYR A 313 72.79 -7.72 -14.67
CA TYR A 313 74.02 -8.02 -15.41
C TYR A 313 74.95 -8.92 -14.60
N THR A 314 75.51 -9.96 -15.22
CA THR A 314 76.41 -10.91 -14.54
C THR A 314 77.85 -10.40 -14.44
N THR A 315 78.16 -9.24 -15.00
CA THR A 315 79.50 -8.64 -15.05
C THR A 315 79.96 -8.17 -13.67
N SER A 316 81.09 -8.70 -13.20
CA SER A 316 81.72 -8.21 -11.98
C SER A 316 82.15 -6.75 -12.15
N GLY A 317 81.60 -5.85 -11.33
CA GLY A 317 81.82 -4.41 -11.45
C GLY A 317 80.75 -3.63 -12.22
N GLY A 318 79.79 -4.31 -12.86
CA GLY A 318 78.66 -3.70 -13.59
C GLY A 318 78.97 -3.32 -15.04
N VAL A 319 77.93 -2.97 -15.79
CA VAL A 319 78.00 -2.61 -17.22
C VAL A 319 77.77 -1.12 -17.44
N VAL A 320 78.35 -0.57 -18.51
CA VAL A 320 78.11 0.83 -18.89
C VAL A 320 77.09 0.96 -20.00
N LYS A 321 76.39 2.08 -19.99
CA LYS A 321 75.32 2.42 -20.93
C LYS A 321 74.26 1.32 -21.11
N PRO A 322 73.70 0.75 -20.02
CA PRO A 322 72.62 -0.23 -20.12
C PRO A 322 71.33 0.39 -20.66
N GLY A 323 70.50 -0.45 -21.29
CA GLY A 323 69.16 -0.07 -21.75
C GLY A 323 68.18 -1.23 -21.64
N ILE A 324 66.93 -0.92 -21.30
CA ILE A 324 65.81 -1.87 -21.27
C ILE A 324 64.55 -1.22 -21.86
N MET A 325 63.81 -1.99 -22.66
CA MET A 325 62.48 -1.65 -23.15
C MET A 325 61.53 -2.82 -22.91
N VAL A 326 60.32 -2.56 -22.45
CA VAL A 326 59.33 -3.59 -22.13
C VAL A 326 58.00 -3.27 -22.80
N MET A 327 57.54 -4.16 -23.68
CA MET A 327 56.19 -4.14 -24.25
C MET A 327 55.26 -5.02 -23.42
N GLU A 328 54.04 -4.55 -23.18
CA GLU A 328 52.91 -5.34 -22.71
C GLU A 328 51.93 -5.57 -23.86
N ILE A 329 51.59 -6.83 -24.11
CA ILE A 329 50.73 -7.26 -25.20
C ILE A 329 49.58 -8.08 -24.62
N SER A 330 48.36 -7.58 -24.76
CA SER A 330 47.16 -8.35 -24.46
C SER A 330 46.87 -9.33 -25.59
N GLY A 331 46.22 -10.45 -25.29
CA GLY A 331 45.69 -11.36 -26.31
C GLY A 331 46.66 -12.31 -27.02
N ALA A 332 47.90 -12.40 -26.54
CA ALA A 332 48.81 -13.46 -26.95
C ALA A 332 48.41 -14.83 -26.35
N ALA A 333 48.94 -15.91 -26.89
CA ALA A 333 48.75 -17.24 -26.33
C ALA A 333 49.32 -17.33 -24.89
N THR A 334 48.57 -17.98 -24.00
CA THR A 334 48.94 -18.09 -22.57
C THR A 334 50.03 -19.13 -22.30
N SER A 335 50.34 -19.99 -23.26
CA SER A 335 51.44 -20.96 -23.19
C SER A 335 52.00 -21.26 -24.58
N GLY A 336 53.25 -21.72 -24.66
CA GLY A 336 53.91 -21.99 -25.94
C GLY A 336 53.96 -20.78 -26.89
N VAL A 337 53.98 -19.58 -26.32
CA VAL A 337 53.71 -18.31 -27.01
C VAL A 337 54.73 -17.94 -28.07
N ALA A 338 55.97 -18.44 -28.02
CA ALA A 338 56.98 -18.10 -29.03
C ALA A 338 56.90 -19.05 -30.24
N ASP A 339 56.92 -18.48 -31.44
CA ASP A 339 57.08 -19.21 -32.71
C ASP A 339 58.56 -19.37 -33.10
N GLY A 340 59.38 -18.41 -32.68
CA GLY A 340 60.81 -18.40 -32.93
C GLY A 340 61.35 -16.98 -32.95
N SER A 341 62.66 -16.87 -33.02
CA SER A 341 63.34 -15.59 -33.22
C SER A 341 64.62 -15.73 -34.03
N VAL A 342 65.03 -14.66 -34.69
CA VAL A 342 66.21 -14.58 -35.54
C VAL A 342 66.93 -13.23 -35.38
N ASN A 343 68.23 -13.22 -35.62
CA ASN A 343 69.07 -12.01 -35.58
C ASN A 343 69.44 -11.56 -37.01
N ASN A 344 70.00 -10.35 -37.19
CA ASN A 344 70.40 -9.81 -38.51
C ASN A 344 71.40 -10.66 -39.30
N THR A 345 71.41 -10.43 -40.62
CA THR A 345 72.36 -11.00 -41.60
C THR A 345 73.67 -10.21 -41.69
N ALA A 346 73.66 -8.87 -41.61
CA ALA A 346 74.84 -8.00 -41.62
C ALA A 346 74.56 -6.60 -41.04
N ALA A 347 75.57 -5.94 -40.46
CA ALA A 347 75.47 -4.56 -39.99
C ALA A 347 75.39 -3.57 -41.16
N SER A 348 74.55 -2.53 -41.02
CA SER A 348 74.32 -1.48 -42.02
C SER A 348 74.16 -0.12 -41.35
N THR A 349 74.62 0.93 -42.02
CA THR A 349 74.70 2.29 -41.47
C THR A 349 73.38 3.06 -41.52
N THR A 350 72.39 2.57 -42.27
CA THR A 350 71.12 3.29 -42.50
C THR A 350 69.87 2.44 -42.36
N THR A 351 69.97 1.10 -42.39
CA THR A 351 68.79 0.22 -42.28
C THR A 351 69.17 -1.11 -41.62
N SER A 352 68.53 -1.44 -40.51
CA SER A 352 68.66 -2.75 -39.86
C SER A 352 67.63 -3.70 -40.45
N THR A 353 68.05 -4.86 -40.95
CA THR A 353 67.16 -5.84 -41.59
C THR A 353 67.21 -7.17 -40.84
N SER A 354 66.06 -7.79 -40.62
CA SER A 354 65.95 -9.10 -39.99
C SER A 354 66.36 -10.23 -40.94
N ARG A 355 66.67 -11.41 -40.39
CA ARG A 355 66.55 -12.66 -41.15
C ARG A 355 65.07 -13.04 -41.29
N SER A 356 64.81 -14.02 -42.16
CA SER A 356 63.46 -14.57 -42.37
C SER A 356 62.98 -15.37 -41.15
N LEU A 357 61.73 -15.16 -40.76
CA LEU A 357 61.04 -15.86 -39.70
C LEU A 357 59.68 -16.38 -40.21
N THR A 358 59.23 -17.55 -39.76
CA THR A 358 57.92 -18.10 -40.13
C THR A 358 57.02 -18.11 -38.91
N THR A 359 55.80 -17.59 -39.03
CA THR A 359 54.79 -17.66 -37.96
C THR A 359 54.05 -19.00 -38.03
N THR A 360 53.34 -19.40 -36.97
CA THR A 360 52.60 -20.69 -36.96
C THR A 360 51.08 -20.54 -36.90
N ASN A 361 50.54 -19.36 -36.62
CA ASN A 361 49.12 -19.05 -36.68
C ASN A 361 48.79 -17.76 -37.44
N ALA A 362 47.50 -17.58 -37.71
CA ALA A 362 46.94 -16.28 -38.02
C ALA A 362 46.80 -15.46 -36.72
N ASN A 363 46.91 -14.14 -36.84
CA ASN A 363 46.93 -13.17 -35.73
C ASN A 363 48.18 -13.25 -34.84
N ASP A 364 49.30 -13.77 -35.35
CA ASP A 364 50.55 -13.74 -34.61
C ASP A 364 51.11 -12.31 -34.52
N LEU A 365 51.80 -12.04 -33.41
CA LEU A 365 52.54 -10.80 -33.16
C LEU A 365 53.98 -10.97 -33.61
N LEU A 366 54.42 -10.13 -34.53
CA LEU A 366 55.80 -9.99 -34.96
C LEU A 366 56.43 -8.79 -34.25
N VAL A 367 57.54 -8.97 -33.55
CA VAL A 367 58.28 -7.90 -32.84
C VAL A 367 59.71 -7.83 -33.33
N PHE A 368 60.13 -6.65 -33.79
CA PHE A 368 61.49 -6.39 -34.26
C PHE A 368 62.12 -5.29 -33.43
N ALA A 369 63.14 -5.63 -32.66
CA ALA A 369 63.88 -4.71 -31.82
C ALA A 369 65.27 -4.44 -32.40
N THR A 370 65.73 -3.20 -32.33
CA THR A 370 67.04 -2.81 -32.84
C THR A 370 67.75 -1.87 -31.87
N ASP A 371 69.05 -2.05 -31.76
CA ASP A 371 69.98 -1.10 -31.17
C ASP A 371 71.03 -0.60 -32.17
N THR A 372 71.37 0.68 -32.06
CA THR A 372 72.27 1.37 -33.00
C THR A 372 73.18 2.37 -32.29
N SER A 373 74.32 2.70 -32.93
CA SER A 373 75.20 3.81 -32.50
C SER A 373 75.05 5.04 -33.36
N GLY A 374 74.92 6.21 -32.74
CA GLY A 374 74.97 7.46 -33.48
C GLY A 374 73.99 8.49 -32.96
N ASN A 375 73.91 9.62 -33.64
CA ASN A 375 72.89 10.62 -33.38
C ASN A 375 71.78 10.49 -34.42
N GLU A 376 71.10 9.34 -34.42
CA GLU A 376 70.07 9.06 -35.40
C GLU A 376 68.81 9.90 -35.16
N THR A 377 68.25 10.42 -36.25
CA THR A 377 66.90 11.00 -36.29
C THR A 377 66.08 10.28 -37.37
N GLY A 378 64.75 10.25 -37.23
CA GLY A 378 63.86 9.73 -38.28
C GLY A 378 63.73 8.20 -38.36
N TRP A 379 63.52 7.54 -37.22
CA TRP A 379 63.16 6.11 -37.18
C TRP A 379 61.91 5.85 -38.02
N THR A 380 62.05 5.02 -39.04
CA THR A 380 60.96 4.62 -39.93
C THR A 380 60.75 3.12 -39.80
N ALA A 381 59.52 2.74 -39.46
CA ALA A 381 59.13 1.34 -39.33
C ALA A 381 59.17 0.63 -40.69
N GLY A 382 59.38 -0.68 -40.66
CA GLY A 382 59.22 -1.53 -41.85
C GLY A 382 57.79 -1.51 -42.35
N ALA A 383 57.58 -1.82 -43.64
CA ALA A 383 56.24 -1.85 -44.23
C ALA A 383 55.32 -2.81 -43.45
N GLY A 384 54.18 -2.30 -42.97
CA GLY A 384 53.21 -3.07 -42.17
C GLY A 384 53.52 -3.15 -40.66
N TYR A 385 54.60 -2.52 -40.19
CA TYR A 385 54.96 -2.45 -38.78
C TYR A 385 54.73 -1.05 -38.20
N ALA A 386 54.47 -0.99 -36.90
CA ALA A 386 54.37 0.24 -36.15
C ALA A 386 55.48 0.31 -35.10
N ILE A 387 56.16 1.45 -35.01
CA ILE A 387 57.00 1.80 -33.86
C ILE A 387 56.11 2.56 -32.87
N PRO A 388 55.74 1.98 -31.71
CA PRO A 388 55.01 2.71 -30.70
C PRO A 388 55.88 3.80 -30.08
N ASN A 389 55.37 4.56 -29.11
CA ASN A 389 56.16 5.61 -28.45
C ASN A 389 57.21 5.03 -27.47
N ASN A 390 58.09 4.17 -27.98
CA ASN A 390 59.08 3.41 -27.23
C ASN A 390 60.52 3.77 -27.60
N ARG A 391 60.74 4.78 -28.45
CA ARG A 391 62.08 5.22 -28.82
C ARG A 391 62.76 5.90 -27.63
N VAL A 392 64.00 5.51 -27.34
CA VAL A 392 64.85 6.25 -26.40
C VAL A 392 65.86 7.06 -27.19
N THR A 393 65.82 8.40 -27.07
CA THR A 393 66.73 9.33 -27.76
C THR A 393 67.40 10.25 -26.74
N ILE A 394 68.73 10.20 -26.58
CA ILE A 394 69.47 11.07 -25.65
C ILE A 394 70.85 11.54 -26.19
N GLY A 395 71.05 12.86 -26.39
CA GLY A 395 72.36 13.55 -26.38
C GLY A 395 73.04 13.87 -27.73
N ASN A 396 73.92 14.89 -27.75
CA ASN A 396 74.75 15.33 -28.90
C ASN A 396 76.05 14.48 -29.06
N SER A 397 76.35 14.13 -30.32
CA SER A 397 77.54 13.51 -30.94
C SER A 397 78.58 12.74 -30.09
N GLY A 398 78.80 11.46 -30.44
CA GLY A 398 80.05 10.73 -30.19
C GLY A 398 79.99 9.49 -29.27
N SER A 399 78.85 9.21 -28.63
CA SER A 399 78.75 8.07 -27.70
C SER A 399 77.34 7.51 -27.51
N ASN A 400 76.43 7.90 -28.39
CA ASN A 400 74.99 7.71 -28.25
C ASN A 400 74.55 6.32 -28.70
N VAL A 401 73.79 5.65 -27.85
CA VAL A 401 73.07 4.43 -28.21
C VAL A 401 71.58 4.76 -28.29
N ARG A 402 70.90 4.17 -29.27
CA ARG A 402 69.46 4.29 -29.48
C ARG A 402 68.87 2.90 -29.60
N MET A 403 67.70 2.72 -29.01
CA MET A 403 66.94 1.48 -29.11
C MET A 403 65.54 1.84 -29.62
N ALA A 404 64.96 0.94 -30.40
CA ALA A 404 63.57 0.99 -30.80
C ALA A 404 63.04 -0.43 -30.97
N MET A 405 61.75 -0.61 -30.73
CA MET A 405 61.05 -1.84 -31.11
C MET A 405 59.88 -1.48 -32.01
N GLN A 406 59.65 -2.25 -33.06
CA GLN A 406 58.44 -2.17 -33.87
C GLN A 406 57.68 -3.48 -33.77
N TYR A 407 56.38 -3.43 -34.00
CA TYR A 407 55.53 -4.61 -33.99
C TYR A 407 54.54 -4.61 -35.14
N ALA A 408 54.07 -5.79 -35.52
CA ALA A 408 52.96 -5.99 -36.43
C ALA A 408 52.12 -7.19 -35.96
N VAL A 409 50.80 -7.10 -36.12
CA VAL A 409 49.89 -8.25 -35.90
C VAL A 409 49.46 -8.72 -37.27
N VAL A 410 49.81 -9.95 -37.62
CA VAL A 410 49.58 -10.47 -38.98
C VAL A 410 48.28 -11.23 -39.03
N SER A 411 47.34 -10.81 -39.89
CA SER A 411 46.01 -11.42 -40.00
C SER A 411 46.00 -12.82 -40.61
N SER A 412 47.16 -13.31 -41.07
CA SER A 412 47.34 -14.63 -41.69
C SER A 412 48.75 -15.15 -41.43
N LEU A 413 48.93 -16.47 -41.57
CA LEU A 413 50.21 -17.16 -41.47
C LEU A 413 51.26 -16.53 -42.41
N GLN A 414 52.43 -16.18 -41.89
CA GLN A 414 53.51 -15.60 -42.70
C GLN A 414 54.66 -16.60 -42.86
N ALA A 415 54.99 -16.92 -44.11
CA ALA A 415 56.18 -17.69 -44.46
C ALA A 415 57.34 -16.75 -44.82
N ASN A 416 58.51 -16.97 -44.23
CA ASN A 416 59.72 -16.17 -44.50
C ASN A 416 59.56 -14.65 -44.29
N ALA A 417 58.75 -14.24 -43.32
CA ALA A 417 58.56 -12.84 -42.95
C ALA A 417 59.92 -12.19 -42.67
N THR A 418 60.15 -11.03 -43.31
CA THR A 418 61.29 -10.17 -43.04
C THR A 418 60.78 -8.77 -42.76
N THR A 419 61.49 -8.03 -41.91
CA THR A 419 61.24 -6.61 -41.73
C THR A 419 62.55 -5.86 -41.61
N SER A 420 62.46 -4.55 -41.77
CA SER A 420 63.58 -3.64 -41.61
C SER A 420 63.15 -2.43 -40.80
N MET A 421 64.12 -1.71 -40.25
CA MET A 421 63.90 -0.43 -39.62
C MET A 421 64.99 0.53 -40.10
N THR A 422 64.57 1.69 -40.62
CA THR A 422 65.45 2.66 -41.27
C THR A 422 65.68 3.87 -40.37
N TYR A 423 66.90 4.40 -40.37
CA TYR A 423 67.37 5.50 -39.52
C TYR A 423 68.57 6.19 -40.18
N THR A 424 68.88 7.44 -39.82
CA THR A 424 69.97 8.21 -40.46
C THR A 424 70.80 8.99 -39.42
N PRO A 425 72.15 8.96 -39.43
CA PRO A 425 73.08 7.88 -39.80
C PRO A 425 73.65 7.13 -38.58
N SER A 426 74.03 5.86 -38.76
CA SER A 426 74.61 4.98 -37.74
C SER A 426 75.91 4.31 -38.20
N ASN A 427 76.77 3.89 -37.27
CA ASN A 427 78.02 3.17 -37.59
C ASN A 427 77.84 1.64 -37.59
N TRP A 428 76.86 1.12 -36.86
CA TRP A 428 76.56 -0.31 -36.71
C TRP A 428 75.12 -0.51 -36.19
N ASN A 429 74.60 -1.76 -36.26
CA ASN A 429 73.32 -2.12 -35.67
C ASN A 429 73.26 -3.57 -35.18
N GLY A 430 72.53 -3.79 -34.09
CA GLY A 430 72.07 -5.10 -33.62
C GLY A 430 70.55 -5.19 -33.73
N ASN A 431 70.02 -6.39 -34.00
CA ASN A 431 68.59 -6.61 -33.93
C ASN A 431 68.21 -8.02 -33.52
N ILE A 432 67.00 -8.14 -33.00
CA ILE A 432 66.31 -9.40 -32.73
C ILE A 432 64.90 -9.28 -33.30
N PHE A 433 64.52 -10.23 -34.14
CA PHE A 433 63.18 -10.38 -34.69
C PHE A 433 62.53 -11.62 -34.09
N ALA A 434 61.40 -11.49 -33.42
CA ALA A 434 60.69 -12.59 -32.78
C ALA A 434 59.21 -12.61 -33.19
N ALA A 435 58.64 -13.82 -33.21
CA ALA A 435 57.23 -14.06 -33.48
C ALA A 435 56.59 -14.70 -32.25
N PHE A 436 55.41 -14.20 -31.90
CA PHE A 436 54.63 -14.64 -30.76
C PHE A 436 53.21 -14.99 -31.20
N LYS A 437 52.70 -16.13 -30.76
CA LYS A 437 51.41 -16.66 -31.14
C LYS A 437 50.27 -15.79 -30.64
N GLY A 438 49.32 -15.49 -31.52
CA GLY A 438 48.00 -15.04 -31.11
C GLY A 438 47.24 -16.14 -30.38
N GLY A 439 46.26 -15.80 -29.53
CA GLY A 439 45.41 -16.81 -28.91
C GLY A 439 44.65 -17.63 -29.96
N THR A 440 44.83 -18.95 -30.02
CA THR A 440 44.19 -19.80 -31.05
C THR A 440 42.76 -20.21 -30.68
N SER A 441 41.82 -20.10 -31.64
CA SER A 441 40.96 -21.25 -32.00
C SER A 441 40.39 -21.13 -33.43
N THR A 442 40.07 -22.28 -34.00
CA THR A 442 39.68 -22.56 -35.39
C THR A 442 38.17 -22.38 -35.65
N GLY A 443 37.78 -21.64 -36.69
CA GLY A 443 36.46 -21.78 -37.34
C GLY A 443 35.82 -20.49 -37.85
N GLY A 444 35.58 -20.39 -39.17
CA GLY A 444 34.75 -19.33 -39.77
C GLY A 444 33.27 -19.47 -39.41
N SER A 445 32.58 -18.34 -39.28
CA SER A 445 31.17 -18.26 -38.85
C SER A 445 30.21 -18.94 -39.85
N GLN A 446 29.38 -19.86 -39.36
CA GLN A 446 28.26 -20.50 -40.07
C GLN A 446 26.92 -20.26 -39.35
N THR A 447 26.52 -19.01 -39.11
CA THR A 447 25.32 -18.70 -38.31
C THR A 447 24.30 -17.81 -39.02
N ALA A 448 23.03 -17.96 -38.67
CA ALA A 448 21.97 -17.01 -39.03
C ALA A 448 21.72 -16.03 -37.87
N SER A 449 21.30 -14.80 -38.14
CA SER A 449 21.15 -13.76 -37.11
C SER A 449 19.87 -12.94 -37.26
N LEU A 450 19.32 -12.48 -36.14
CA LEU A 450 18.24 -11.50 -36.07
C LEU A 450 18.83 -10.13 -35.71
N SER A 451 18.41 -9.08 -36.43
CA SER A 451 18.84 -7.70 -36.17
C SER A 451 17.67 -6.73 -36.33
N PRO A 452 17.33 -5.94 -35.28
CA PRO A 452 17.90 -5.96 -33.94
C PRO A 452 17.54 -7.24 -33.17
N SER A 453 18.33 -7.60 -32.15
CA SER A 453 18.07 -8.75 -31.26
C SER A 453 17.03 -8.45 -30.16
N SER A 454 16.52 -7.22 -30.12
CA SER A 454 15.40 -6.83 -29.27
C SER A 454 14.54 -5.75 -29.94
N LEU A 455 13.24 -5.79 -29.69
CA LEU A 455 12.30 -4.71 -30.00
C LEU A 455 11.62 -4.23 -28.71
N ALA A 456 11.58 -2.92 -28.52
CA ALA A 456 10.85 -2.28 -27.43
C ALA A 456 9.74 -1.42 -28.01
N PHE A 457 8.50 -1.73 -27.64
CA PHE A 457 7.32 -0.93 -27.91
C PHE A 457 7.11 0.04 -26.75
N GLY A 458 6.68 1.26 -27.07
CA GLY A 458 6.25 2.22 -26.05
C GLY A 458 4.98 1.77 -25.31
N SER A 459 4.51 2.63 -24.41
CA SER A 459 3.24 2.41 -23.72
C SER A 459 2.08 2.43 -24.71
N GLN A 460 1.32 1.34 -24.75
CA GLN A 460 0.21 1.11 -25.67
C GLN A 460 -1.05 0.80 -24.86
N ASN A 461 -2.17 1.47 -25.15
CA ASN A 461 -3.41 1.23 -24.42
C ASN A 461 -3.88 -0.22 -24.61
N VAL A 462 -4.34 -0.84 -23.52
CA VAL A 462 -4.87 -2.21 -23.57
C VAL A 462 -5.95 -2.35 -24.66
N GLY A 463 -5.79 -3.35 -25.53
CA GLY A 463 -6.68 -3.64 -26.66
C GLY A 463 -6.44 -2.83 -27.93
N THR A 464 -5.47 -1.91 -27.95
CA THR A 464 -5.11 -1.13 -29.15
C THR A 464 -3.76 -1.56 -29.69
N GLY A 465 -3.63 -1.80 -31.00
CA GLY A 465 -2.36 -2.21 -31.62
C GLY A 465 -1.36 -1.06 -31.83
N SER A 466 -0.08 -1.35 -31.68
CA SER A 466 1.02 -0.43 -32.00
C SER A 466 1.28 -0.35 -33.52
N ALA A 467 2.07 0.63 -33.93
CA ALA A 467 2.75 0.56 -35.23
C ALA A 467 3.71 -0.64 -35.27
N ALA A 468 3.94 -1.20 -36.46
CA ALA A 468 4.84 -2.33 -36.65
C ALA A 468 6.32 -1.91 -36.54
N GLN A 469 7.14 -2.75 -35.91
CA GLN A 469 8.60 -2.63 -35.87
C GLN A 469 9.24 -3.87 -36.50
N ALA A 470 10.28 -3.69 -37.32
CA ALA A 470 10.87 -4.76 -38.11
C ALA A 470 12.10 -5.40 -37.43
N VAL A 471 12.22 -6.72 -37.54
CA VAL A 471 13.45 -7.49 -37.29
C VAL A 471 13.90 -8.15 -38.58
N ALA A 472 15.16 -7.94 -38.98
CA ALA A 472 15.74 -8.61 -40.12
C ALA A 472 16.35 -9.96 -39.72
N LEU A 473 15.95 -11.04 -40.40
CA LEU A 473 16.63 -12.33 -40.36
C LEU A 473 17.67 -12.40 -41.48
N LYS A 474 18.94 -12.59 -41.13
CA LYS A 474 20.07 -12.72 -42.05
C LYS A 474 20.58 -14.15 -42.09
N ASN A 475 20.67 -14.74 -43.28
CA ASN A 475 21.39 -15.98 -43.48
C ASN A 475 22.89 -15.69 -43.68
N GLY A 476 23.69 -15.88 -42.62
CA GLY A 476 25.17 -15.78 -42.67
C GLY A 476 25.87 -17.09 -42.98
N THR A 477 25.14 -18.15 -43.30
CA THR A 477 25.71 -19.45 -43.69
C THR A 477 26.07 -19.49 -45.17
N SER A 478 26.89 -20.46 -45.58
CA SER A 478 27.28 -20.70 -46.97
C SER A 478 26.23 -21.47 -47.79
N SER A 479 25.11 -21.87 -47.17
CA SER A 479 24.03 -22.68 -47.76
C SER A 479 22.65 -22.04 -47.52
N PRO A 480 21.58 -22.46 -48.22
CA PRO A 480 20.23 -21.95 -47.95
C PRO A 480 19.73 -22.30 -46.54
N LEU A 481 19.17 -21.32 -45.85
CA LEU A 481 18.56 -21.43 -44.54
C LEU A 481 17.12 -21.92 -44.71
N SER A 482 16.79 -23.11 -44.22
CA SER A 482 15.44 -23.68 -44.25
C SER A 482 14.70 -23.31 -42.98
N ILE A 483 13.73 -22.40 -43.07
CA ILE A 483 12.98 -21.88 -41.93
C ILE A 483 11.77 -22.78 -41.68
N SER A 484 11.71 -23.37 -40.48
CA SER A 484 10.63 -24.27 -40.07
C SER A 484 9.55 -23.59 -39.22
N SER A 485 9.88 -22.50 -38.52
CA SER A 485 8.91 -21.73 -37.73
C SER A 485 9.38 -20.29 -37.47
N ILE A 486 8.42 -19.36 -37.46
CA ILE A 486 8.59 -18.00 -36.93
C ILE A 486 7.39 -17.73 -36.01
N ALA A 487 7.60 -17.75 -34.71
CA ALA A 487 6.54 -17.63 -33.71
C ALA A 487 7.01 -16.91 -32.45
N PHE A 488 6.06 -16.39 -31.67
CA PHE A 488 6.33 -15.89 -30.32
C PHE A 488 6.21 -17.02 -29.29
N THR A 489 7.14 -17.04 -28.34
CA THR A 489 7.12 -17.93 -27.18
C THR A 489 7.18 -17.11 -25.88
N GLY A 490 6.83 -17.72 -24.76
CA GLY A 490 6.83 -17.08 -23.43
C GLY A 490 5.47 -16.53 -22.98
N ALA A 491 5.46 -15.94 -21.77
CA ALA A 491 4.27 -15.65 -20.98
C ALA A 491 3.25 -14.69 -21.63
N ASN A 492 3.70 -13.75 -22.47
CA ASN A 492 2.83 -12.76 -23.10
C ASN A 492 2.85 -12.86 -24.64
N SER A 493 3.13 -14.05 -25.19
CA SER A 493 3.20 -14.26 -26.64
C SER A 493 1.93 -13.82 -27.40
N GLY A 494 0.75 -13.91 -26.78
CA GLY A 494 -0.52 -13.45 -27.35
C GLY A 494 -0.66 -11.93 -27.49
N ASP A 495 0.19 -11.12 -26.84
CA ASP A 495 0.19 -9.67 -26.99
C ASP A 495 0.98 -9.20 -28.22
N PHE A 496 1.70 -10.10 -28.90
CA PHE A 496 2.55 -9.81 -30.04
C PHE A 496 2.10 -10.60 -31.26
N ALA A 497 2.01 -9.92 -32.41
CA ALA A 497 1.71 -10.54 -33.69
C ALA A 497 2.83 -10.22 -34.69
N GLN A 498 3.09 -11.14 -35.63
CA GLN A 498 4.10 -10.92 -36.67
C GLN A 498 3.54 -11.22 -38.06
N THR A 499 3.97 -10.41 -39.02
CA THR A 499 3.91 -10.68 -40.45
C THR A 499 5.33 -10.66 -40.99
N ASN A 500 5.65 -11.48 -41.98
CA ASN A 500 7.01 -11.50 -42.52
C ASN A 500 7.00 -11.76 -44.04
N ASN A 501 8.12 -11.44 -44.68
CA ASN A 501 8.39 -11.79 -46.08
C ASN A 501 9.46 -12.89 -46.22
N CYS A 502 9.68 -13.68 -45.17
CA CYS A 502 10.66 -14.75 -45.16
C CYS A 502 10.12 -15.97 -45.90
N ALA A 503 10.74 -16.30 -47.04
CA ALA A 503 10.46 -17.56 -47.72
C ALA A 503 10.92 -18.76 -46.86
N ALA A 504 10.27 -19.91 -47.01
CA ALA A 504 10.63 -21.15 -46.29
C ALA A 504 12.10 -21.59 -46.53
N SER A 505 12.74 -21.09 -47.59
CA SER A 505 14.18 -21.21 -47.82
C SER A 505 14.78 -19.85 -48.17
N LEU A 506 15.69 -19.35 -47.34
CA LEU A 506 16.38 -18.08 -47.51
C LEU A 506 17.82 -18.33 -48.01
N ALA A 507 18.15 -17.83 -49.19
CA ALA A 507 19.45 -18.08 -49.84
C ALA A 507 20.65 -17.63 -48.99
N ALA A 508 21.83 -18.23 -49.23
CA ALA A 508 23.08 -17.86 -48.56
C ALA A 508 23.37 -16.36 -48.74
N GLY A 509 23.65 -15.66 -47.64
CA GLY A 509 23.88 -14.21 -47.66
C GLY A 509 22.63 -13.36 -47.89
N ALA A 510 21.42 -13.91 -47.99
CA ALA A 510 20.18 -13.14 -48.13
C ALA A 510 19.61 -12.70 -46.77
N SER A 511 18.69 -11.73 -46.80
CA SER A 511 17.94 -11.27 -45.62
C SER A 511 16.44 -11.22 -45.91
N CYS A 512 15.61 -11.38 -44.88
CA CYS A 512 14.18 -11.08 -44.91
C CYS A 512 13.77 -10.27 -43.66
N SER A 513 12.57 -9.68 -43.68
CA SER A 513 12.01 -8.86 -42.61
C SER A 513 10.84 -9.57 -41.93
N ILE A 514 10.79 -9.44 -40.61
CA ILE A 514 9.71 -9.88 -39.72
C ILE A 514 9.17 -8.63 -39.03
N ASP A 515 7.99 -8.17 -39.43
CA ASP A 515 7.32 -7.01 -38.86
C ASP A 515 6.47 -7.44 -37.67
N VAL A 516 6.74 -6.86 -36.50
CA VAL A 516 6.11 -7.18 -35.22
C VAL A 516 5.21 -6.04 -34.77
N THR A 517 4.00 -6.35 -34.33
CA THR A 517 3.06 -5.41 -33.68
C THR A 517 2.75 -5.84 -32.26
N PHE A 518 2.53 -4.89 -31.36
CA PHE A 518 2.18 -5.09 -29.96
C PHE A 518 0.75 -4.62 -29.66
N THR A 519 -0.11 -5.52 -29.19
CA THR A 519 -1.49 -5.25 -28.74
C THR A 519 -1.67 -5.82 -27.34
N PRO A 520 -1.39 -5.03 -26.28
CA PRO A 520 -1.43 -5.54 -24.91
C PRO A 520 -2.85 -5.93 -24.49
N THR A 521 -2.99 -7.10 -23.87
CA THR A 521 -4.29 -7.57 -23.32
C THR A 521 -4.55 -7.14 -21.87
N ALA A 522 -3.61 -6.46 -21.22
CA ALA A 522 -3.66 -6.03 -19.81
C ALA A 522 -2.51 -5.05 -19.51
N VAL A 523 -2.66 -4.32 -18.40
CA VAL A 523 -1.75 -3.25 -17.96
C VAL A 523 -0.43 -3.81 -17.44
N GLY A 524 0.66 -3.07 -17.64
CA GLY A 524 2.00 -3.41 -17.16
C GLY A 524 2.95 -3.86 -18.26
N VAL A 525 4.20 -4.17 -17.89
CA VAL A 525 5.22 -4.61 -18.85
C VAL A 525 4.88 -6.00 -19.37
N ARG A 526 4.77 -6.11 -20.68
CA ARG A 526 4.50 -7.33 -21.44
C ARG A 526 5.76 -7.70 -22.21
N GLY A 527 6.22 -8.93 -22.04
CA GLY A 527 7.41 -9.45 -22.72
C GLY A 527 7.18 -10.83 -23.31
N ALA A 528 7.70 -11.05 -24.51
CA ALA A 528 7.74 -12.33 -25.20
C ALA A 528 9.06 -12.49 -25.97
N THR A 529 9.27 -13.67 -26.57
CA THR A 529 10.46 -13.95 -27.39
C THR A 529 10.03 -14.32 -28.80
N LEU A 530 10.43 -13.52 -29.80
CA LEU A 530 10.35 -13.92 -31.20
C LEU A 530 11.36 -15.05 -31.41
N THR A 531 10.90 -16.21 -31.86
CA THR A 531 11.71 -17.40 -32.07
C THR A 531 11.63 -17.81 -33.55
N VAL A 532 12.78 -17.89 -34.20
CA VAL A 532 12.94 -18.43 -35.55
C VAL A 532 13.64 -19.77 -35.43
N ILE A 533 13.00 -20.82 -35.95
CA ILE A 533 13.58 -22.17 -36.01
C ILE A 533 13.95 -22.43 -37.47
N ASP A 534 15.17 -22.88 -37.68
CA ASP A 534 15.77 -23.16 -38.98
C ASP A 534 16.85 -24.26 -38.89
N ASN A 535 17.59 -24.48 -39.97
CA ASN A 535 18.65 -25.48 -40.05
C ASN A 535 20.06 -24.91 -39.82
N ALA A 536 20.23 -23.66 -39.36
CA ALA A 536 21.55 -23.14 -39.02
C ALA A 536 22.07 -23.79 -37.72
N THR A 537 23.39 -23.85 -37.54
CA THR A 537 24.00 -24.48 -36.36
C THR A 537 23.71 -23.74 -35.05
N ASN A 538 23.23 -22.50 -35.13
CA ASN A 538 22.82 -21.68 -34.00
C ASN A 538 21.30 -21.51 -33.87
N SER A 539 20.51 -22.38 -34.52
CA SER A 539 19.06 -22.39 -34.37
C SER A 539 18.63 -22.88 -32.97
N PRO A 540 17.58 -22.32 -32.35
CA PRO A 540 16.76 -21.21 -32.86
C PRO A 540 17.42 -19.84 -32.67
N GLN A 541 17.18 -18.90 -33.60
CA GLN A 541 17.48 -17.48 -33.38
C GLN A 541 16.34 -16.83 -32.63
N THR A 542 16.67 -16.04 -31.61
CA THR A 542 15.70 -15.37 -30.77
C THR A 542 15.91 -13.87 -30.74
N ALA A 543 14.81 -13.11 -30.74
CA ALA A 543 14.81 -11.69 -30.42
C ALA A 543 13.80 -11.41 -29.30
N SER A 544 14.18 -10.62 -28.30
CA SER A 544 13.24 -10.25 -27.23
C SER A 544 12.29 -9.16 -27.71
N VAL A 545 11.01 -9.27 -27.38
CA VAL A 545 10.03 -8.23 -27.65
C VAL A 545 9.39 -7.80 -26.34
N THR A 546 9.42 -6.50 -26.07
CA THR A 546 8.85 -5.93 -24.85
C THR A 546 7.97 -4.74 -25.18
N GLY A 547 6.92 -4.51 -24.41
CA GLY A 547 6.06 -3.34 -24.50
C GLY A 547 5.33 -3.11 -23.19
N THR A 548 4.70 -1.96 -22.99
CA THR A 548 3.92 -1.69 -21.77
C THR A 548 2.45 -1.51 -22.12
N GLY A 549 1.57 -2.33 -21.54
CA GLY A 549 0.14 -2.07 -21.56
C GLY A 549 -0.20 -0.90 -20.65
N ALA A 550 -0.73 0.18 -21.21
CA ALA A 550 -1.27 1.32 -20.46
C ALA A 550 -2.77 1.11 -20.16
N GLY A 551 -3.20 1.47 -18.95
CA GLY A 551 -4.62 1.47 -18.60
C GLY A 551 -5.40 2.56 -19.36
N LEU A 552 -6.72 2.58 -19.19
CA LEU A 552 -7.57 3.69 -19.63
C LEU A 552 -7.81 4.67 -18.48
N ALA A 553 -8.15 5.92 -18.79
CA ALA A 553 -8.56 6.90 -17.80
C ALA A 553 -9.74 6.36 -16.97
N SER A 554 -9.68 6.49 -15.65
CA SER A 554 -10.64 5.83 -14.77
C SER A 554 -10.88 6.58 -13.46
N LEU A 555 -12.07 6.39 -12.88
CA LEU A 555 -12.43 6.84 -11.54
C LEU A 555 -12.32 5.68 -10.55
N SER A 556 -11.75 5.93 -9.37
CA SER A 556 -11.68 4.96 -8.28
C SER A 556 -11.90 5.65 -6.93
N PRO A 557 -12.83 5.19 -6.08
CA PRO A 557 -13.75 4.06 -6.32
C PRO A 557 -14.84 4.37 -7.37
N SER A 558 -15.30 3.34 -8.09
CA SER A 558 -16.47 3.39 -8.99
C SER A 558 -17.29 2.09 -8.88
N PRO A 559 -18.54 2.13 -8.38
CA PRO A 559 -19.25 3.32 -7.88
C PRO A 559 -18.63 3.89 -6.58
N VAL A 560 -18.94 5.14 -6.27
CA VAL A 560 -18.54 5.77 -5.00
C VAL A 560 -19.31 5.08 -3.86
N PRO A 561 -18.68 4.77 -2.71
CA PRO A 561 -19.38 4.20 -1.57
C PRO A 561 -20.61 5.03 -1.16
N ASP A 562 -21.69 4.35 -0.79
CA ASP A 562 -22.94 5.00 -0.41
C ASP A 562 -22.70 5.98 0.76
N PHE A 563 -23.23 7.20 0.64
CA PHE A 563 -23.14 8.23 1.67
C PHE A 563 -23.97 7.90 2.93
N GLY A 564 -24.74 6.81 2.90
CA GLY A 564 -25.63 6.40 3.96
C GLY A 564 -26.79 7.36 4.14
N ASN A 565 -27.36 7.38 5.35
CA ASN A 565 -28.42 8.32 5.69
C ASN A 565 -27.83 9.69 6.04
N GLN A 566 -28.34 10.74 5.39
CA GLN A 566 -28.01 12.13 5.67
C GLN A 566 -29.29 12.94 5.84
N SER A 567 -29.37 13.77 6.89
CA SER A 567 -30.54 14.61 7.13
C SER A 567 -30.74 15.61 5.98
N VAL A 568 -31.99 15.85 5.57
CA VAL A 568 -32.32 16.83 4.52
C VAL A 568 -31.68 18.20 4.82
N SER A 569 -31.10 18.82 3.79
CA SER A 569 -30.41 20.12 3.82
C SER A 569 -29.13 20.16 4.66
N THR A 570 -28.58 19.00 5.04
CA THR A 570 -27.26 18.92 5.70
C THR A 570 -26.27 18.20 4.81
N SER A 571 -25.03 18.67 4.78
CA SER A 571 -23.98 18.08 3.94
C SER A 571 -23.23 16.97 4.67
N SER A 572 -22.95 15.88 3.95
CA SER A 572 -22.07 14.83 4.41
C SER A 572 -20.60 15.30 4.48
N ALA A 573 -19.75 14.48 5.09
CA ALA A 573 -18.31 14.56 4.82
C ALA A 573 -18.02 14.26 3.34
N GLY A 574 -16.96 14.85 2.79
CA GLY A 574 -16.54 14.60 1.41
C GLY A 574 -15.93 13.21 1.24
N GLN A 575 -16.41 12.43 0.29
CA GLN A 575 -15.78 11.17 -0.13
C GLN A 575 -14.86 11.41 -1.33
N ALA A 576 -13.61 10.99 -1.21
CA ALA A 576 -12.59 11.19 -2.24
C ALA A 576 -12.71 10.14 -3.36
N VAL A 577 -12.74 10.62 -4.61
CA VAL A 577 -12.66 9.81 -5.83
C VAL A 577 -11.39 10.22 -6.58
N THR A 578 -10.50 9.27 -6.82
CA THR A 578 -9.30 9.48 -7.62
C THR A 578 -9.63 9.32 -9.09
N PHE A 579 -9.32 10.35 -9.88
CA PHE A 579 -9.31 10.29 -11.32
C PHE A 579 -7.88 10.08 -11.82
N SER A 580 -7.64 8.95 -12.48
CA SER A 580 -6.31 8.52 -12.91
C SER A 580 -6.13 8.65 -14.41
N ASN A 581 -4.99 9.22 -14.82
CA ASN A 581 -4.52 9.18 -16.20
C ASN A 581 -3.36 8.18 -16.33
N PRO A 582 -3.62 6.88 -16.53
CA PRO A 582 -2.58 5.88 -16.80
C PRO A 582 -2.08 5.89 -18.26
N THR A 583 -2.57 6.81 -19.10
CA THR A 583 -2.19 6.87 -20.52
C THR A 583 -0.85 7.59 -20.70
N ALA A 584 -0.22 7.40 -21.86
CA ALA A 584 1.03 8.08 -22.21
C ALA A 584 0.84 9.56 -22.62
N THR A 585 -0.40 10.03 -22.75
CA THR A 585 -0.76 11.38 -23.19
C THR A 585 -1.43 12.16 -22.07
N ALA A 586 -1.20 13.47 -22.00
CA ALA A 586 -1.91 14.31 -21.04
C ALA A 586 -3.41 14.40 -21.39
N LEU A 587 -4.27 14.37 -20.37
CA LEU A 587 -5.71 14.52 -20.52
C LEU A 587 -6.13 15.97 -20.36
N SER A 588 -6.94 16.47 -21.30
CA SER A 588 -7.59 17.78 -21.24
C SER A 588 -9.01 17.61 -20.70
N ILE A 589 -9.18 17.81 -19.39
CA ILE A 589 -10.49 17.72 -18.73
C ILE A 589 -11.31 18.96 -19.09
N THR A 590 -12.48 18.75 -19.70
CA THR A 590 -13.41 19.80 -20.11
C THR A 590 -14.52 20.03 -19.09
N SER A 591 -14.94 18.99 -18.36
CA SER A 591 -15.99 19.10 -17.35
C SER A 591 -15.90 18.02 -16.27
N ILE A 592 -16.26 18.38 -15.04
CA ILE A 592 -16.52 17.46 -13.92
C ILE A 592 -17.88 17.85 -13.36
N ALA A 593 -18.90 17.03 -13.62
CA ALA A 593 -20.29 17.37 -13.29
C ALA A 593 -21.09 16.15 -12.83
N PHE A 594 -22.17 16.39 -12.09
CA PHE A 594 -23.17 15.37 -11.80
C PHE A 594 -24.28 15.40 -12.84
N THR A 595 -24.71 14.21 -13.24
CA THR A 595 -25.82 13.97 -14.17
C THR A 595 -26.79 12.94 -13.58
N GLY A 596 -27.92 12.69 -14.23
CA GLY A 596 -28.89 11.67 -13.80
C GLY A 596 -30.07 12.24 -13.02
N ALA A 597 -30.65 11.43 -12.12
CA ALA A 597 -31.95 11.71 -11.51
C ALA A 597 -31.93 12.82 -10.45
N ASN A 598 -30.90 12.86 -9.59
CA ASN A 598 -30.81 13.82 -8.48
C ASN A 598 -29.46 14.58 -8.43
N PRO A 599 -28.96 15.17 -9.54
CA PRO A 599 -27.63 15.78 -9.57
C PRO A 599 -27.48 16.97 -8.62
N GLY A 600 -28.57 17.67 -8.29
CA GLY A 600 -28.55 18.80 -7.36
C GLY A 600 -28.31 18.42 -5.90
N ASP A 601 -28.44 17.13 -5.54
CA ASP A 601 -28.12 16.65 -4.19
C ASP A 601 -26.63 16.35 -4.00
N PHE A 602 -25.82 16.43 -5.07
CA PHE A 602 -24.40 16.11 -5.02
C PHE A 602 -23.56 17.31 -5.45
N GLY A 603 -22.59 17.67 -4.61
CA GLY A 603 -21.58 18.69 -4.87
C GLY A 603 -20.19 18.08 -5.00
N GLN A 604 -19.26 18.78 -5.62
CA GLN A 604 -17.87 18.35 -5.66
C GLN A 604 -16.89 19.51 -5.53
N THR A 605 -15.78 19.24 -4.86
CA THR A 605 -14.55 20.04 -4.92
C THR A 605 -13.44 19.15 -5.47
N ASN A 606 -12.50 19.69 -6.22
CA ASN A 606 -11.43 18.88 -6.81
C ASN A 606 -10.14 19.68 -6.99
N ASN A 607 -9.04 18.96 -7.17
CA ASN A 607 -7.75 19.52 -7.59
C ASN A 607 -7.39 19.10 -9.03
N CYS A 608 -8.37 18.70 -9.83
CA CYS A 608 -8.17 18.27 -11.20
C CYS A 608 -7.91 19.48 -12.11
N PRO A 609 -6.86 19.44 -12.95
CA PRO A 609 -6.59 20.52 -13.88
C PRO A 609 -7.65 20.55 -14.99
N ILE A 610 -8.49 21.59 -14.99
CA ILE A 610 -9.47 21.85 -16.05
C ILE A 610 -8.81 22.68 -17.16
N SER A 611 -9.23 22.45 -18.41
CA SER A 611 -8.73 23.15 -19.60
C SER A 611 -8.64 24.68 -19.37
N PRO A 612 -7.50 25.33 -19.71
CA PRO A 612 -6.43 24.84 -20.60
C PRO A 612 -5.33 24.01 -19.92
N SER A 613 -5.37 23.83 -18.59
CA SER A 613 -4.43 22.95 -17.91
C SER A 613 -4.76 21.47 -18.17
N THR A 614 -3.75 20.59 -18.10
CA THR A 614 -3.92 19.16 -18.42
C THR A 614 -3.43 18.28 -17.29
N LEU A 615 -4.07 17.12 -17.12
CA LEU A 615 -3.61 16.08 -16.20
C LEU A 615 -2.51 15.29 -16.90
N ALA A 616 -1.27 15.42 -16.42
CA ALA A 616 -0.11 14.80 -17.04
C ALA A 616 -0.23 13.26 -17.14
N ALA A 617 0.48 12.67 -18.09
CA ALA A 617 0.57 11.23 -18.25
C ALA A 617 1.06 10.56 -16.96
N ASN A 618 0.48 9.42 -16.61
CA ASN A 618 0.75 8.65 -15.39
C ASN A 618 0.56 9.42 -14.07
N THR A 619 -0.34 10.42 -14.04
CA THR A 619 -0.66 11.17 -12.82
C THR A 619 -2.15 11.06 -12.47
N THR A 620 -2.51 11.51 -11.27
CA THR A 620 -3.86 11.43 -10.73
C THR A 620 -4.28 12.77 -10.15
N CYS A 621 -5.59 13.01 -10.10
CA CYS A 621 -6.20 14.07 -9.29
C CYS A 621 -7.34 13.49 -8.45
N THR A 622 -7.83 14.27 -7.50
CA THR A 622 -8.85 13.88 -6.53
C THR A 622 -10.07 14.78 -6.64
N ILE A 623 -11.25 14.15 -6.64
CA ILE A 623 -12.57 14.75 -6.64
C ILE A 623 -13.25 14.37 -5.32
N ASN A 624 -13.48 15.33 -4.43
CA ASN A 624 -14.21 15.14 -3.18
C ASN A 624 -15.70 15.38 -3.42
N VAL A 625 -16.48 14.30 -3.43
CA VAL A 625 -17.94 14.31 -3.61
C VAL A 625 -18.63 14.51 -2.26
N ILE A 626 -19.61 15.39 -2.21
CA ILE A 626 -20.39 15.73 -1.02
C ILE A 626 -21.87 15.48 -1.32
N PHE A 627 -22.59 14.84 -0.41
CA PHE A 627 -24.02 14.59 -0.51
C PHE A 627 -24.80 15.55 0.40
N THR A 628 -25.74 16.30 -0.18
CA THR A 628 -26.64 17.24 0.52
C THR A 628 -28.07 17.00 0.01
N PRO A 629 -28.82 16.05 0.61
CA PRO A 629 -30.13 15.69 0.09
C PRO A 629 -31.16 16.83 0.21
N ALA A 630 -31.83 17.17 -0.90
CA ALA A 630 -32.94 18.12 -0.90
C ALA A 630 -34.29 17.50 -0.48
N ALA A 631 -34.41 16.17 -0.45
CA ALA A 631 -35.62 15.47 0.00
C ALA A 631 -35.30 14.12 0.65
N THR A 632 -36.31 13.52 1.29
CA THR A 632 -36.18 12.19 1.92
C THR A 632 -36.22 11.05 0.90
N GLY A 633 -35.70 9.87 1.28
CA GLY A 633 -35.65 8.67 0.46
C GLY A 633 -34.31 8.48 -0.26
N LEU A 634 -34.21 7.43 -1.08
CA LEU A 634 -32.99 7.13 -1.85
C LEU A 634 -32.76 8.20 -2.91
N ARG A 635 -31.54 8.76 -2.94
CA ARG A 635 -31.09 9.79 -3.87
C ARG A 635 -29.85 9.27 -4.59
N GLY A 636 -29.85 9.36 -5.91
CA GLY A 636 -28.76 8.89 -6.73
C GLY A 636 -28.51 9.78 -7.94
N ALA A 637 -27.24 9.85 -8.34
CA ALA A 637 -26.76 10.58 -9.51
C ALA A 637 -25.52 9.87 -10.09
N THR A 638 -24.97 10.43 -11.15
CA THR A 638 -23.76 9.95 -11.81
C THR A 638 -22.74 11.07 -11.88
N LEU A 639 -21.58 10.89 -11.24
CA LEU A 639 -20.40 11.71 -11.46
C LEU A 639 -19.85 11.41 -12.85
N ALA A 640 -19.67 12.44 -13.68
CA ALA A 640 -19.09 12.34 -15.01
C ALA A 640 -17.89 13.27 -15.15
N VAL A 641 -16.76 12.71 -15.59
CA VAL A 641 -15.57 13.46 -16.01
C VAL A 641 -15.48 13.38 -17.52
N THR A 642 -15.50 14.53 -18.19
CA THR A 642 -15.36 14.63 -19.65
C THR A 642 -13.98 15.16 -19.99
N ASP A 643 -13.30 14.49 -20.90
CA ASP A 643 -11.93 14.75 -21.33
C ASP A 643 -11.73 14.32 -22.81
N ASN A 644 -10.48 14.26 -23.26
CA ASN A 644 -10.10 13.82 -24.60
C ASN A 644 -9.65 12.35 -24.67
N ALA A 645 -9.86 11.54 -23.63
CA ALA A 645 -9.58 10.10 -23.68
C ALA A 645 -10.56 9.40 -24.61
N THR A 646 -10.15 8.26 -25.18
CA THR A 646 -11.02 7.47 -26.08
C THR A 646 -12.24 6.88 -25.37
N ASN A 647 -12.17 6.70 -24.04
CA ASN A 647 -13.26 6.18 -23.21
C ASN A 647 -14.01 7.29 -22.44
N SER A 648 -13.90 8.55 -22.88
CA SER A 648 -14.62 9.67 -22.28
C SER A 648 -16.12 9.65 -22.64
N PRO A 649 -17.02 10.05 -21.72
CA PRO A 649 -16.76 10.44 -20.33
C PRO A 649 -16.55 9.23 -19.40
N GLN A 650 -15.67 9.38 -18.40
CA GLN A 650 -15.58 8.42 -17.31
C GLN A 650 -16.67 8.71 -16.29
N ILE A 651 -17.46 7.69 -15.95
CA ILE A 651 -18.62 7.82 -15.07
C ILE A 651 -18.48 6.97 -13.81
N SER A 652 -19.04 7.47 -12.71
CA SER A 652 -19.15 6.75 -11.43
C SER A 652 -20.49 7.06 -10.78
N GLY A 653 -21.22 6.03 -10.35
CA GLY A 653 -22.48 6.20 -9.64
C GLY A 653 -22.25 6.74 -8.23
N VAL A 654 -23.13 7.62 -7.78
CA VAL A 654 -23.18 8.14 -6.40
C VAL A 654 -24.58 7.93 -5.83
N SER A 655 -24.66 7.47 -4.59
CA SER A 655 -25.93 7.24 -3.89
C SER A 655 -25.85 7.65 -2.42
N GLY A 656 -27.00 8.06 -1.88
CA GLY A 656 -27.20 8.33 -0.48
C GLY A 656 -28.70 8.34 -0.16
N THR A 657 -29.07 8.30 1.11
CA THR A 657 -30.47 8.36 1.53
C THR A 657 -30.72 9.64 2.31
N GLY A 658 -31.65 10.47 1.84
CA GLY A 658 -32.13 11.62 2.61
C GLY A 658 -33.04 11.15 3.74
N THR A 659 -32.77 11.57 4.98
CA THR A 659 -33.65 11.32 6.13
C THR A 659 -34.29 12.60 6.66
N ALA A 660 -35.47 12.46 7.25
CA ALA A 660 -36.08 13.57 7.96
C ALA A 660 -35.22 13.92 9.21
N PRO A 661 -35.15 15.19 9.63
CA PRO A 661 -34.54 15.55 10.90
C PRO A 661 -35.36 15.02 12.09
N PRO A 662 -34.77 14.88 13.29
CA PRO A 662 -35.50 14.52 14.50
C PRO A 662 -36.67 15.46 14.77
N ARG A 663 -37.79 14.91 15.23
CA ARG A 663 -39.01 15.69 15.53
C ARG A 663 -39.77 15.16 16.73
N LEU A 664 -40.53 16.06 17.35
CA LEU A 664 -41.57 15.75 18.32
C LEU A 664 -42.92 15.56 17.59
N SER A 665 -43.70 14.57 18.04
CA SER A 665 -45.05 14.34 17.54
C SER A 665 -45.96 13.80 18.66
N PRO A 666 -47.13 14.39 18.90
CA PRO A 666 -47.68 15.56 18.23
C PRO A 666 -46.96 16.87 18.63
N SER A 667 -46.91 17.84 17.72
CA SER A 667 -46.46 19.23 17.97
C SER A 667 -47.30 20.17 17.10
N PRO A 668 -48.21 21.00 17.66
CA PRO A 668 -48.49 21.19 19.08
C PRO A 668 -49.09 19.95 19.76
N VAL A 669 -48.96 19.85 21.08
CA VAL A 669 -49.61 18.78 21.88
C VAL A 669 -51.11 19.11 22.02
N PRO A 670 -52.03 18.13 21.92
CA PRO A 670 -53.45 18.38 22.14
C PRO A 670 -53.73 19.08 23.48
N ASP A 671 -54.70 19.98 23.49
CA ASP A 671 -55.08 20.74 24.68
C ASP A 671 -55.45 19.80 25.84
N PHE A 672 -54.93 20.07 27.04
CA PHE A 672 -55.25 19.32 28.25
C PHE A 672 -56.68 19.60 28.77
N GLY A 673 -57.38 20.55 28.15
CA GLY A 673 -58.75 20.92 28.46
C GLY A 673 -58.86 21.74 29.74
N SER A 674 -60.08 21.82 30.27
CA SER A 674 -60.37 22.47 31.55
C SER A 674 -60.14 21.52 32.71
N LEU A 675 -59.26 21.90 33.62
CA LEU A 675 -58.92 21.14 34.80
C LEU A 675 -58.98 22.03 36.04
N GLN A 676 -59.47 21.50 37.15
CA GLN A 676 -59.55 22.30 38.37
C GLN A 676 -58.15 22.63 38.88
N VAL A 677 -57.96 23.85 39.39
CA VAL A 677 -56.71 24.27 40.04
C VAL A 677 -56.30 23.27 41.13
N GLY A 678 -55.06 22.79 41.03
CA GLY A 678 -54.46 21.80 41.94
C GLY A 678 -54.77 20.34 41.63
N THR A 679 -55.52 20.02 40.56
CA THR A 679 -55.73 18.64 40.10
C THR A 679 -54.85 18.32 38.90
N THR A 680 -54.44 17.07 38.72
CA THR A 680 -53.52 16.64 37.65
C THR A 680 -54.25 15.84 36.57
N SER A 681 -54.02 16.16 35.30
CA SER A 681 -54.58 15.45 34.16
C SER A 681 -53.99 14.05 33.99
N SER A 682 -54.64 13.21 33.17
CA SER A 682 -53.96 12.07 32.56
C SER A 682 -52.82 12.57 31.67
N ALA A 683 -51.67 11.90 31.71
CA ALA A 683 -50.54 12.29 30.89
C ALA A 683 -50.82 12.08 29.39
N GLN A 684 -50.45 13.05 28.56
CA GLN A 684 -50.43 12.94 27.11
C GLN A 684 -49.02 12.60 26.63
N ALA A 685 -48.92 11.64 25.72
CA ALA A 685 -47.65 11.16 25.19
C ALA A 685 -47.17 12.02 24.00
N VAL A 686 -45.90 12.46 24.05
CA VAL A 686 -45.19 13.09 22.94
C VAL A 686 -44.01 12.19 22.56
N THR A 687 -43.93 11.78 21.29
CA THR A 687 -42.87 10.92 20.79
C THR A 687 -41.76 11.74 20.15
N LEU A 688 -40.53 11.62 20.65
CA LEU A 688 -39.33 12.08 19.98
C LEU A 688 -38.84 10.95 19.06
N THR A 689 -38.82 11.20 17.76
CA THR A 689 -38.34 10.21 16.78
C THR A 689 -36.99 10.64 16.23
N ASN A 690 -35.97 9.80 16.38
CA ASN A 690 -34.68 9.98 15.73
C ASN A 690 -34.64 9.22 14.41
N THR A 691 -34.85 9.92 13.30
CA THR A 691 -34.76 9.35 11.94
C THR A 691 -33.36 9.41 11.34
N GLN A 692 -32.33 9.77 12.13
CA GLN A 692 -30.94 9.84 11.67
C GLN A 692 -30.25 8.46 11.75
N SER A 693 -29.06 8.35 11.13
CA SER A 693 -28.19 7.17 11.17
C SER A 693 -27.34 7.06 12.44
N THR A 694 -27.22 8.14 13.20
CA THR A 694 -26.47 8.19 14.46
C THR A 694 -27.43 8.32 15.63
N ALA A 695 -26.97 7.91 16.82
CA ALA A 695 -27.72 8.18 18.04
C ALA A 695 -27.82 9.70 18.26
N LEU A 696 -29.00 10.16 18.64
CA LEU A 696 -29.30 11.53 19.02
C LEU A 696 -28.91 11.70 20.49
N THR A 697 -27.90 12.52 20.77
CA THR A 697 -27.43 12.72 22.16
C THR A 697 -28.26 13.82 22.82
N LEU A 698 -29.00 13.45 23.88
CA LEU A 698 -29.89 14.38 24.57
C LEU A 698 -29.13 15.15 25.65
N THR A 699 -29.19 16.46 25.57
CA THR A 699 -28.66 17.36 26.61
C THR A 699 -29.72 17.67 27.65
N SER A 700 -30.97 17.94 27.25
CA SER A 700 -32.06 18.21 28.19
C SER A 700 -33.45 17.97 27.60
N ILE A 701 -34.40 17.61 28.47
CA ILE A 701 -35.85 17.62 28.21
C ILE A 701 -36.48 18.48 29.30
N ALA A 702 -36.92 19.67 28.93
CA ALA A 702 -37.39 20.68 29.88
C ALA A 702 -38.63 21.41 29.38
N PHE A 703 -39.35 22.06 30.31
CA PHE A 703 -40.38 23.01 29.98
C PHE A 703 -39.83 24.43 30.04
N THR A 704 -40.18 25.23 29.04
CA THR A 704 -39.88 26.66 28.98
C THR A 704 -41.19 27.45 28.86
N GLY A 705 -41.13 28.77 29.08
CA GLY A 705 -42.28 29.66 28.99
C GLY A 705 -43.00 29.94 30.31
N ALA A 706 -44.09 30.71 30.22
CA ALA A 706 -44.70 31.44 31.34
C ALA A 706 -45.26 30.56 32.47
N ASN A 707 -45.81 29.38 32.15
CA ASN A 707 -46.47 28.51 33.12
C ASN A 707 -45.84 27.11 33.16
N SER A 708 -44.52 27.02 32.97
CA SER A 708 -43.79 25.75 32.94
C SER A 708 -43.96 24.90 34.21
N GLY A 709 -44.14 25.53 35.37
CA GLY A 709 -44.39 24.85 36.64
C GLY A 709 -45.74 24.11 36.72
N ASP A 710 -46.67 24.39 35.82
CA ASP A 710 -47.97 23.70 35.73
C ASP A 710 -47.85 22.38 34.94
N PHE A 711 -46.69 22.09 34.35
CA PHE A 711 -46.47 20.89 33.56
C PHE A 711 -45.38 20.02 34.18
N ALA A 712 -45.62 18.71 34.22
CA ALA A 712 -44.66 17.71 34.66
C ALA A 712 -44.43 16.69 33.55
N GLN A 713 -43.23 16.13 33.44
CA GLN A 713 -42.95 15.05 32.49
C GLN A 713 -42.23 13.87 33.13
N THR A 714 -42.56 12.69 32.61
CA THR A 714 -41.74 11.49 32.71
C THR A 714 -41.40 11.03 31.30
N ASN A 715 -40.25 10.40 31.10
CA ASN A 715 -39.87 9.91 29.78
C ASN A 715 -38.99 8.66 29.88
N ASN A 716 -38.84 7.97 28.76
CA ASN A 716 -37.94 6.83 28.60
C ASN A 716 -36.78 7.12 27.62
N CYS A 717 -36.44 8.40 27.41
CA CYS A 717 -35.50 8.83 26.39
C CYS A 717 -34.01 8.64 26.76
N GLY A 718 -33.70 8.36 28.02
CA GLY A 718 -32.33 8.21 28.50
C GLY A 718 -31.47 9.44 28.21
N THR A 719 -30.16 9.25 28.01
CA THR A 719 -29.23 10.29 27.54
C THR A 719 -29.06 10.30 26.02
N SER A 720 -29.63 9.32 25.31
CA SER A 720 -29.59 9.28 23.84
C SER A 720 -30.72 8.44 23.27
N VAL A 721 -31.15 8.79 22.05
CA VAL A 721 -32.11 8.00 21.26
C VAL A 721 -31.37 7.38 20.09
N ALA A 722 -31.30 6.04 20.04
CA ALA A 722 -30.60 5.32 18.99
C ALA A 722 -31.09 5.70 17.58
N ALA A 723 -30.24 5.48 16.57
CA ALA A 723 -30.58 5.69 15.16
C ALA A 723 -31.86 4.92 14.77
N GLY A 724 -32.81 5.59 14.11
CA GLY A 724 -34.11 5.02 13.74
C GLY A 724 -35.06 4.73 14.91
N ALA A 725 -34.64 4.94 16.15
CA ALA A 725 -35.46 4.69 17.33
C ALA A 725 -36.32 5.91 17.70
N ASN A 726 -37.23 5.68 18.64
CA ASN A 726 -38.01 6.73 19.24
C ASN A 726 -38.05 6.56 20.76
N CYS A 727 -38.39 7.63 21.45
CA CYS A 727 -38.72 7.61 22.86
C CYS A 727 -39.98 8.44 23.10
N THR A 728 -40.60 8.23 24.26
CA THR A 728 -41.87 8.86 24.65
C THR A 728 -41.66 9.74 25.88
N ILE A 729 -42.22 10.95 25.81
CA ILE A 729 -42.26 11.96 26.87
C ILE A 729 -43.73 12.11 27.26
N ASN A 730 -44.10 11.62 28.43
CA ASN A 730 -45.45 11.71 28.98
C ASN A 730 -45.57 13.02 29.76
N VAL A 731 -46.38 13.95 29.27
CA VAL A 731 -46.61 15.27 29.85
C VAL A 731 -47.95 15.29 30.59
N ALA A 732 -47.94 15.68 31.86
CA ALA A 732 -49.14 15.92 32.66
C ALA A 732 -49.29 17.40 33.01
N PHE A 733 -50.53 17.86 33.14
CA PHE A 733 -50.89 19.25 33.43
C PHE A 733 -51.56 19.35 34.80
N THR A 734 -51.10 20.27 35.64
CA THR A 734 -51.66 20.61 36.96
C THR A 734 -51.75 22.13 37.07
N PRO A 735 -52.90 22.76 36.76
CA PRO A 735 -53.01 24.21 36.79
C PRO A 735 -52.80 24.73 38.21
N ALA A 736 -51.87 25.67 38.38
CA ALA A 736 -51.62 26.34 39.68
C ALA A 736 -52.53 27.56 39.89
N ALA A 737 -53.16 28.06 38.83
CA ALA A 737 -54.04 29.22 38.85
C ALA A 737 -55.16 29.09 37.81
N LEU A 738 -56.19 29.93 37.95
CA LEU A 738 -57.31 30.01 37.02
C LEU A 738 -56.90 30.60 35.66
N GLY A 739 -57.66 30.27 34.61
CA GLY A 739 -57.46 30.76 33.25
C GLY A 739 -56.53 29.90 32.40
N THR A 740 -56.23 30.34 31.18
CA THR A 740 -55.37 29.61 30.24
C THR A 740 -53.93 29.56 30.72
N ARG A 741 -53.36 28.37 30.71
CA ARG A 741 -51.99 28.07 31.14
C ARG A 741 -51.27 27.46 29.95
N SER A 742 -50.17 28.08 29.52
CA SER A 742 -49.37 27.63 28.38
C SER A 742 -47.89 27.56 28.71
N ALA A 743 -47.21 26.60 28.10
CA ALA A 743 -45.76 26.38 28.18
C ALA A 743 -45.26 25.69 26.89
N THR A 744 -43.95 25.44 26.80
CA THR A 744 -43.34 24.76 25.66
C THR A 744 -42.47 23.60 26.15
N LEU A 745 -42.73 22.38 25.68
CA LEU A 745 -41.80 21.27 25.80
C LEU A 745 -40.60 21.53 24.87
N THR A 746 -39.39 21.53 25.42
CA THR A 746 -38.14 21.79 24.71
C THR A 746 -37.21 20.59 24.90
N VAL A 747 -36.81 19.95 23.81
CA VAL A 747 -35.77 18.92 23.78
C VAL A 747 -34.52 19.52 23.15
N THR A 748 -33.41 19.49 23.89
CA THR A 748 -32.10 19.96 23.40
C THR A 748 -31.21 18.75 23.18
N ASP A 749 -30.67 18.63 21.97
CA ASP A 749 -29.78 17.57 21.54
C ASP A 749 -28.69 18.06 20.57
N ASP A 750 -27.91 17.13 20.01
CA ASP A 750 -26.81 17.38 19.07
C ASP A 750 -27.23 17.42 17.59
N ALA A 751 -28.53 17.33 17.26
CA ALA A 751 -28.98 17.47 15.88
C ALA A 751 -28.91 18.93 15.40
N THR A 752 -28.76 19.11 14.09
CA THR A 752 -28.65 20.45 13.48
C THR A 752 -29.92 21.30 13.63
N ASN A 753 -31.07 20.68 13.87
CA ASN A 753 -32.35 21.35 14.10
C ASN A 753 -32.71 21.45 15.60
N SER A 754 -31.75 21.17 16.49
CA SER A 754 -31.90 21.35 17.94
C SER A 754 -32.01 22.84 18.30
N PRO A 755 -32.88 23.22 19.26
CA PRO A 755 -33.79 22.36 20.00
C PRO A 755 -35.12 22.08 19.27
N GLN A 756 -35.68 20.87 19.43
CA GLN A 756 -37.05 20.59 19.00
C GLN A 756 -38.05 21.02 20.06
N THR A 757 -39.17 21.62 19.63
CA THR A 757 -40.18 22.18 20.54
C THR A 757 -41.60 21.71 20.21
N ALA A 758 -42.43 21.64 21.25
CA ALA A 758 -43.87 21.43 21.15
C ALA A 758 -44.61 22.32 22.16
N SER A 759 -45.58 23.11 21.70
CA SER A 759 -46.38 23.95 22.58
C SER A 759 -47.41 23.13 23.37
N LEU A 760 -47.69 23.60 24.58
CA LEU A 760 -48.59 22.99 25.56
C LEU A 760 -49.63 24.04 25.97
N SER A 761 -50.88 23.63 26.12
CA SER A 761 -51.96 24.48 26.65
C SER A 761 -52.97 23.68 27.45
N GLY A 762 -53.54 24.32 28.46
CA GLY A 762 -54.64 23.84 29.29
C GLY A 762 -55.30 25.00 30.01
N THR A 763 -56.44 24.78 30.66
CA THR A 763 -57.17 25.84 31.38
C THR A 763 -57.45 25.44 32.83
N GLY A 764 -57.04 26.29 33.78
CA GLY A 764 -57.43 26.16 35.18
C GLY A 764 -58.84 26.69 35.42
N VAL A 765 -59.73 25.88 35.98
CA VAL A 765 -61.12 26.27 36.33
C VAL A 765 -61.38 26.17 37.84
N PRO A 766 -62.35 26.93 38.40
CA PRO A 766 -62.74 26.77 39.80
C PRO A 766 -63.59 25.50 39.99
N PRO A 767 -63.83 25.06 41.25
CA PRO A 767 -64.87 24.09 41.57
C PRO A 767 -66.26 24.55 41.09
N ALA A 768 -67.18 23.60 40.89
CA ALA A 768 -68.56 23.87 40.51
C ALA A 768 -69.53 23.28 41.54
N VAL A 769 -70.59 24.02 41.85
CA VAL A 769 -71.67 23.57 42.74
C VAL A 769 -73.03 23.82 42.12
N SER A 770 -74.01 23.04 42.55
CA SER A 770 -75.42 23.27 42.23
C SER A 770 -76.25 23.26 43.50
N VAL A 771 -77.24 24.15 43.58
CA VAL A 771 -78.18 24.24 44.71
C VAL A 771 -79.60 23.99 44.21
N SER A 772 -80.35 23.11 44.89
CA SER A 772 -81.74 22.80 44.53
C SER A 772 -82.59 22.46 45.76
N PRO A 773 -83.81 23.01 45.89
CA PRO A 773 -84.40 24.07 45.04
C PRO A 773 -83.75 25.45 45.28
N ILE A 774 -83.92 26.38 44.32
CA ILE A 774 -83.42 27.78 44.42
C ILE A 774 -84.39 28.73 45.15
N SER A 775 -85.56 28.25 45.54
CA SER A 775 -86.48 28.97 46.41
C SER A 775 -87.24 28.04 47.34
N LEU A 776 -87.54 28.52 48.55
CA LEU A 776 -88.39 27.86 49.53
C LEU A 776 -89.60 28.75 49.84
N SER A 777 -90.79 28.16 49.88
CA SER A 777 -92.03 28.86 50.20
C SER A 777 -92.74 28.18 51.36
N PHE A 778 -92.85 28.88 52.48
CA PHE A 778 -93.42 28.35 53.72
C PHE A 778 -94.94 28.53 53.83
N GLY A 779 -95.57 29.16 52.84
CA GLY A 779 -97.01 29.47 52.87
C GLY A 779 -97.37 30.39 54.03
N THR A 780 -98.62 30.32 54.51
CA THR A 780 -99.09 31.07 55.67
C THR A 780 -98.73 30.35 56.96
N GLN A 781 -98.07 31.04 57.88
CA GLN A 781 -97.67 30.52 59.19
C GLN A 781 -98.19 31.45 60.28
N SER A 782 -98.81 30.90 61.33
CA SER A 782 -99.31 31.70 62.45
C SER A 782 -98.15 32.37 63.20
N LEU A 783 -98.38 33.60 63.69
CA LEU A 783 -97.36 34.38 64.39
C LEU A 783 -96.73 33.61 65.56
N LEU A 784 -95.40 33.73 65.68
CA LEU A 784 -94.58 33.10 66.71
C LEU A 784 -94.61 31.56 66.74
N VAL A 785 -95.19 30.92 65.72
CA VAL A 785 -95.16 29.45 65.54
C VAL A 785 -94.17 29.10 64.44
N THR A 786 -93.22 28.21 64.74
CA THR A 786 -92.23 27.74 63.78
C THR A 786 -92.84 26.73 62.80
N SER A 787 -92.60 26.93 61.51
CA SER A 787 -93.02 26.01 60.44
C SER A 787 -92.32 24.65 60.52
N ALA A 788 -92.85 23.67 59.78
CA ALA A 788 -92.06 22.50 59.41
C ALA A 788 -90.82 22.94 58.59
N PRO A 789 -89.67 22.24 58.72
CA PRO A 789 -88.47 22.55 57.95
C PRO A 789 -88.67 22.25 56.45
N GLN A 790 -88.10 23.10 55.60
CA GLN A 790 -87.90 22.82 54.18
C GLN A 790 -86.42 22.74 53.85
N ASN A 791 -86.06 21.83 52.93
CA ASN A 791 -84.68 21.48 52.67
C ASN A 791 -84.19 22.03 51.34
N VAL A 792 -82.93 22.45 51.34
CA VAL A 792 -82.11 22.79 50.17
C VAL A 792 -80.94 21.82 50.12
N THR A 793 -80.65 21.27 48.95
CA THR A 793 -79.47 20.40 48.73
C THR A 793 -78.40 21.18 47.97
N LEU A 794 -77.22 21.32 48.57
CA LEU A 794 -76.00 21.78 47.92
C LEU A 794 -75.24 20.54 47.44
N SER A 795 -74.99 20.45 46.14
CA SER A 795 -74.24 19.34 45.53
C SER A 795 -72.97 19.86 44.87
N ASN A 796 -71.84 19.20 45.13
CA ASN A 796 -70.59 19.47 44.43
C ASN A 796 -70.60 18.72 43.09
N THR A 797 -70.83 19.46 42.01
CA THR A 797 -70.86 18.95 40.63
C THR A 797 -69.53 19.12 39.90
N GLY A 798 -68.53 19.73 40.56
CA GLY A 798 -67.20 19.95 40.03
C GLY A 798 -66.28 18.72 40.17
N PHE A 799 -65.01 18.92 39.84
CA PHE A 799 -63.98 17.86 39.79
C PHE A 799 -63.08 17.82 41.03
N GLY A 800 -63.30 18.69 42.02
CA GLY A 800 -62.53 18.74 43.27
C GLY A 800 -63.38 19.22 44.45
N PRO A 801 -62.87 19.12 45.70
CA PRO A 801 -63.64 19.46 46.89
C PRO A 801 -63.96 20.96 46.93
N VAL A 802 -65.19 21.27 47.34
CA VAL A 802 -65.67 22.65 47.52
C VAL A 802 -65.48 23.03 48.98
N ALA A 803 -64.75 24.11 49.25
CA ALA A 803 -64.56 24.64 50.60
C ALA A 803 -65.73 25.56 50.95
N ILE A 804 -66.53 25.18 51.94
CA ILE A 804 -67.69 25.95 52.39
C ILE A 804 -67.23 26.88 53.52
N SER A 805 -67.31 28.18 53.28
CA SER A 805 -66.86 29.22 54.19
C SER A 805 -67.98 29.78 55.08
N GLY A 806 -69.25 29.60 54.71
CA GLY A 806 -70.37 29.97 55.56
C GLY A 806 -71.75 29.68 54.96
N VAL A 807 -72.73 29.42 55.83
CA VAL A 807 -74.15 29.29 55.47
C VAL A 807 -74.93 30.23 56.40
N ALA A 808 -75.56 31.26 55.85
CA ALA A 808 -76.24 32.30 56.62
C ALA A 808 -77.55 32.73 55.94
N ILE A 809 -78.51 33.22 56.73
CA ILE A 809 -79.70 33.89 56.20
C ILE A 809 -79.49 35.40 56.33
N THR A 810 -79.71 36.14 55.25
CA THR A 810 -79.53 37.58 55.16
C THR A 810 -80.78 38.26 54.58
N GLY A 811 -80.85 39.59 54.69
CA GLY A 811 -81.98 40.38 54.19
C GLY A 811 -82.91 40.91 55.30
N THR A 812 -83.93 41.67 54.89
CA THR A 812 -84.79 42.49 55.77
C THR A 812 -85.44 41.69 56.90
N ASN A 813 -85.87 40.46 56.62
CA ASN A 813 -86.63 39.64 57.56
C ASN A 813 -85.85 38.38 58.00
N ALA A 814 -84.52 38.41 57.92
CA ALA A 814 -83.68 37.25 58.23
C ALA A 814 -83.94 36.68 59.63
N GLY A 815 -84.28 37.52 60.62
CA GLY A 815 -84.61 37.08 61.98
C GLY A 815 -85.87 36.20 62.09
N ASN A 816 -86.73 36.18 61.07
CA ASN A 816 -87.91 35.32 61.00
C ASN A 816 -87.59 33.93 60.40
N PHE A 817 -86.37 33.70 59.93
CA PHE A 817 -85.95 32.42 59.37
C PHE A 817 -84.73 31.88 60.14
N ALA A 818 -84.68 30.56 60.32
CA ALA A 818 -83.52 29.89 60.92
C ALA A 818 -83.05 28.75 60.01
N GLN A 819 -81.75 28.46 60.00
CA GLN A 819 -81.19 27.32 59.27
C GLN A 819 -80.37 26.42 60.17
N THR A 820 -80.43 25.12 59.90
CA THR A 820 -79.47 24.12 60.36
C THR A 820 -78.98 23.36 59.14
N ASN A 821 -77.75 22.86 59.16
CA ASN A 821 -77.22 22.11 58.01
C ASN A 821 -76.21 21.05 58.46
N ASN A 822 -75.96 20.09 57.58
CA ASN A 822 -74.87 19.13 57.72
C ASN A 822 -73.71 19.40 56.74
N CYS A 823 -73.65 20.61 56.19
CA CYS A 823 -72.58 21.04 55.30
C CYS A 823 -71.34 21.34 56.16
N GLY A 824 -70.40 20.39 56.19
CA GLY A 824 -69.09 20.60 56.81
C GLY A 824 -68.29 21.72 56.13
N SER A 825 -67.06 21.97 56.57
CA SER A 825 -66.18 22.98 55.95
C SER A 825 -65.68 22.61 54.54
N SER A 826 -65.94 21.38 54.09
CA SER A 826 -65.58 20.88 52.77
C SER A 826 -66.61 19.87 52.27
N LEU A 827 -66.96 19.95 50.99
CA LEU A 827 -67.86 19.04 50.30
C LEU A 827 -67.09 18.29 49.21
N ALA A 828 -66.89 16.98 49.39
CA ALA A 828 -66.17 16.14 48.43
C ALA A 828 -66.87 16.07 47.06
N VAL A 829 -66.13 15.68 46.03
CA VAL A 829 -66.65 15.54 44.65
C VAL A 829 -67.82 14.58 44.61
N GLY A 830 -68.91 14.98 43.95
CA GLY A 830 -70.13 14.19 43.84
C GLY A 830 -70.92 14.04 45.15
N ALA A 831 -70.41 14.57 46.26
CA ALA A 831 -71.14 14.58 47.52
C ALA A 831 -72.15 15.74 47.55
N SER A 832 -73.16 15.58 48.39
CA SER A 832 -74.17 16.60 48.66
C SER A 832 -74.37 16.78 50.16
N CYS A 833 -74.71 17.98 50.58
CA CYS A 833 -75.17 18.29 51.92
C CYS A 833 -76.53 18.99 51.88
N THR A 834 -77.24 18.95 53.00
CA THR A 834 -78.60 19.47 53.15
C THR A 834 -78.62 20.61 54.15
N ILE A 835 -79.30 21.69 53.77
CA ILE A 835 -79.59 22.86 54.59
C ILE A 835 -81.09 22.88 54.83
N SER A 836 -81.49 22.77 56.09
CA SER A 836 -82.88 22.75 56.56
C SER A 836 -83.24 24.12 57.11
N VAL A 837 -84.22 24.79 56.49
CA VAL A 837 -84.68 26.14 56.85
C VAL A 837 -86.08 26.08 57.47
N THR A 838 -86.31 26.84 58.54
CA THR A 838 -87.63 27.04 59.17
C THR A 838 -88.02 28.52 59.16
N PHE A 839 -89.33 28.79 59.24
CA PHE A 839 -89.90 30.13 59.27
C PHE A 839 -90.77 30.33 60.52
N THR A 840 -90.52 31.41 61.27
CA THR A 840 -91.26 31.82 62.48
C THR A 840 -91.61 33.32 62.34
N PRO A 841 -92.78 33.68 61.81
CA PRO A 841 -93.13 35.08 61.56
C PRO A 841 -93.34 35.84 62.87
N SER A 842 -92.74 37.02 62.98
CA SER A 842 -92.93 37.96 64.10
C SER A 842 -93.96 39.06 63.81
N SER A 843 -94.41 39.18 62.57
CA SER A 843 -95.39 40.18 62.11
C SER A 843 -96.33 39.60 61.04
N MET A 844 -97.52 40.20 60.85
CA MET A 844 -98.44 39.79 59.79
C MET A 844 -97.98 40.34 58.43
N GLY A 845 -98.17 39.57 57.36
CA GLY A 845 -97.83 39.98 55.99
C GLY A 845 -96.73 39.12 55.36
N ASN A 846 -96.30 39.51 54.14
CA ASN A 846 -95.29 38.76 53.40
C ASN A 846 -93.89 39.06 53.92
N GLU A 847 -93.18 38.01 54.30
CA GLU A 847 -91.84 38.05 54.88
C GLU A 847 -90.89 37.29 53.95
N SER A 848 -89.83 37.95 53.49
CA SER A 848 -88.80 37.34 52.64
C SER A 848 -87.38 37.60 53.14
N ALA A 849 -86.50 36.64 52.92
CA ALA A 849 -85.06 36.71 53.15
C ALA A 849 -84.31 35.86 52.09
N THR A 850 -82.98 35.82 52.18
CA THR A 850 -82.13 35.02 51.28
C THR A 850 -81.21 34.12 52.10
N LEU A 851 -81.23 32.82 51.82
CA LEU A 851 -80.21 31.88 52.28
C LEU A 851 -78.98 32.02 51.37
N MET A 852 -77.85 32.39 51.97
CA MET A 852 -76.55 32.60 51.33
C MET A 852 -75.60 31.46 51.72
N ILE A 853 -75.02 30.81 50.72
CA ILE A 853 -73.99 29.77 50.87
C ILE A 853 -72.72 30.34 50.26
N SER A 854 -71.71 30.61 51.07
CA SER A 854 -70.43 31.13 50.61
C SER A 854 -69.43 29.98 50.50
N ASP A 855 -68.93 29.71 49.30
CA ASP A 855 -67.90 28.71 49.03
C ASP A 855 -66.82 29.22 48.06
N ASN A 856 -65.95 28.33 47.57
CA ASN A 856 -64.90 28.64 46.61
C ASN A 856 -65.25 28.30 45.16
N ALA A 857 -66.52 27.99 44.86
CA ALA A 857 -66.96 27.80 43.48
C ALA A 857 -67.03 29.14 42.73
N GLY A 858 -66.95 29.08 41.40
CA GLY A 858 -66.93 30.30 40.56
C GLY A 858 -68.15 31.22 40.73
N ASP A 859 -69.31 30.64 41.06
CA ASP A 859 -70.60 31.35 41.22
C ASP A 859 -70.94 31.66 42.70
N SER A 860 -69.96 31.57 43.60
CA SER A 860 -70.13 31.88 45.02
C SER A 860 -70.38 33.37 45.28
N PRO A 861 -71.27 33.74 46.23
CA PRO A 861 -72.10 32.85 47.04
C PRO A 861 -73.37 32.38 46.31
N GLN A 862 -73.77 31.13 46.53
CA GLN A 862 -75.05 30.62 46.03
C GLN A 862 -76.21 31.17 46.88
N GLN A 863 -77.30 31.51 46.21
CA GLN A 863 -78.44 32.19 46.83
C GLN A 863 -79.72 31.38 46.65
N VAL A 864 -80.47 31.22 47.74
CA VAL A 864 -81.81 30.61 47.73
C VAL A 864 -82.80 31.57 48.37
N SER A 865 -83.83 31.95 47.62
CA SER A 865 -84.88 32.86 48.14
C SER A 865 -85.77 32.11 49.12
N VAL A 866 -85.99 32.68 50.31
CA VAL A 866 -86.91 32.11 51.31
C VAL A 866 -88.05 33.09 51.58
N ALA A 867 -89.29 32.61 51.51
CA ALA A 867 -90.48 33.45 51.68
C ALA A 867 -91.61 32.73 52.40
N GLY A 868 -92.37 33.47 53.20
CA GLY A 868 -93.59 33.01 53.87
C GLY A 868 -94.51 34.19 54.19
N THR A 869 -95.72 33.90 54.65
CA THR A 869 -96.70 34.93 55.05
C THR A 869 -97.07 34.74 56.52
N GLY A 870 -96.85 35.75 57.36
CA GLY A 870 -97.37 35.77 58.73
C GLY A 870 -98.88 35.97 58.73
N GLY A 871 -99.62 35.01 59.29
CA GLY A 871 -101.08 35.04 59.38
C GLY A 871 -101.58 34.89 60.83
N PRO A 872 -102.90 35.02 61.05
CA PRO A 872 -103.52 34.82 62.35
C PRO A 872 -103.35 33.41 62.94
#